data_AF-A0AAX0WIR3-F1
#
_entry.id   AF-A0AAX0WIR3-F1
#
_cell.length_a   1.000
_cell.length_b   1.000
_cell.length_c   1.000
_cell.angle_alpha   90.00
_cell.angle_beta   90.00
_cell.angle_gamma   90.00
#
_symmetry.space_group_name_H-M   'P 1'
#
loop_
_entity.id
_entity.type
_entity.pdbx_description
1 polymer ?
#
loop_
_entity_poly.entity_id
_entity_poly.type
_entity_poly.pdbx_seq_one_letter_code
_entity_poly.pdbx_strand_id
1 'polypeptide(L)'
;MLKNNTLTYISLFSSAGVGCCGFHMEDYQCIATNELLPRRLNVQRINHKCKYDSGYIAGDITSDEVKQRIYDEIRQWEKRGNDRVDVVVATPPCQGISVINHKKNSKEINRNSLVVESVEIITKIKPRFFIFENVMAFQKTLCISHDNRTMPIGEYIRETLGSDYIISGRVLNFMNYGSNSSRTRTLVIGVDKKYRNNITPYDLYPVYRPEKTLRDVIYEFPRLEWGEICEDDFYHAFRTYDQRMRSWIHGLKEGESAFDNEDPAKRPHRIVNGKIVENIRKNRDKYTRQPWDRFIQCVHTRNDQLAAQNTIHPEQDRVFSIRELMEMMTIPYDFRWVDYSLDELNALSEAEKRKLYKESEVNIRQCIGEAVPTEVMRQLAVNIRASLQTKRSDAAEINRIIAERQLTQRDNLMAFLSKNPLALDIASLMRITELCNAHRDKNAAFYTNKFIVNEIMGELPTFSKNEIRILEPSVGAGSFVPFLFKLYENVPHVILDVVDVDQKSLEAFDLLLDKIGIAHNFTINRICHDFLTWEPTYRYDLVVGNPPFSKLKKKTPDIIEATKYNKNQATNNLAALFLEKCMGCSDCVALVLNKNILSTEEYSETRNLLRTVKIASIVDFGRYGFTGVSIETMCMVVYPRQKPKETTVYSMKYNKKYIHNQDYITDETYPSFLIYRDEQFDSVAKKLDFDVFSVFRDRQITKSTTIPTQNDDCLWVVKARNINDDGTGVTHIPDYDVFFPKHLLQTVSVSRFVNDDSVYLTPNMTYNPRVIDNLPNTIPDGSVAVLIPKRPMKLTTRQKAFFSSEEYRRFYGIARNLSTQSINVDNNSVFYYGVLRDE
;
A
#
# COMPACT_ATOMS: atom_id res chain seq x y z
N MET A 1 8.44 23.22 4.26
CA MET A 1 7.77 24.28 5.02
C MET A 1 8.69 25.49 5.12
N LEU A 2 8.11 26.66 4.89
CA LEU A 2 8.74 27.94 5.17
C LEU A 2 8.90 28.15 6.68
N LYS A 3 9.75 29.11 7.08
CA LYS A 3 9.98 29.46 8.49
C LYS A 3 8.70 29.86 9.26
N ASN A 4 7.69 30.36 8.57
CA ASN A 4 6.38 30.72 9.13
C ASN A 4 5.38 29.53 9.11
N ASN A 5 5.86 28.30 8.89
CA ASN A 5 5.08 27.08 8.74
C ASN A 5 4.13 27.03 7.52
N THR A 6 4.22 27.99 6.60
CA THR A 6 3.47 27.91 5.34
C THR A 6 3.97 26.72 4.52
N LEU A 7 3.01 25.94 4.01
CA LEU A 7 3.25 24.75 3.21
C LEU A 7 3.42 25.11 1.74
N THR A 8 4.21 24.29 1.04
CA THR A 8 4.61 24.52 -0.35
C THR A 8 4.25 23.34 -1.24
N TYR A 9 3.93 23.60 -2.50
CA TYR A 9 3.67 22.53 -3.46
C TYR A 9 4.21 22.80 -4.86
N ILE A 10 4.39 21.72 -5.61
CA ILE A 10 4.70 21.72 -7.05
C ILE A 10 3.56 21.02 -7.78
N SER A 11 3.21 21.54 -8.95
CA SER A 11 2.15 21.00 -9.81
C SER A 11 2.70 20.64 -11.18
N LEU A 12 2.67 19.35 -11.53
CA LEU A 12 3.13 18.82 -12.82
C LEU A 12 1.93 18.42 -13.68
N PHE A 13 1.98 18.71 -14.98
CA PHE A 13 0.86 18.54 -15.92
C PHE A 13 -0.39 19.30 -15.48
N SER A 14 -0.16 20.54 -15.06
CA SER A 14 -1.08 21.32 -14.22
C SER A 14 -2.35 21.83 -14.91
N SER A 15 -2.48 21.71 -16.24
CA SER A 15 -3.61 22.19 -17.02
C SER A 15 -3.92 23.67 -16.73
N ALA A 16 -5.17 24.08 -16.57
CA ALA A 16 -5.54 25.44 -16.17
C ALA A 16 -5.39 25.71 -14.65
N GLY A 17 -4.94 24.73 -13.86
CA GLY A 17 -4.78 24.88 -12.41
C GLY A 17 -6.04 24.67 -11.58
N VAL A 18 -7.18 24.31 -12.18
CA VAL A 18 -8.47 24.11 -11.49
C VAL A 18 -8.37 23.21 -10.25
N GLY A 19 -7.78 22.02 -10.40
CA GLY A 19 -7.63 21.10 -9.26
C GLY A 19 -6.69 21.67 -8.19
N CYS A 20 -5.59 22.31 -8.61
CA CYS A 20 -4.62 22.90 -7.68
C CYS A 20 -5.13 24.16 -6.97
N CYS A 21 -6.22 24.77 -7.44
CA CYS A 21 -6.91 25.84 -6.72
C CYS A 21 -7.25 25.41 -5.29
N GLY A 22 -7.55 24.12 -5.05
CA GLY A 22 -7.81 23.59 -3.71
C GLY A 22 -6.63 23.72 -2.75
N PHE A 23 -5.38 23.68 -3.24
CA PHE A 23 -4.21 23.95 -2.40
C PHE A 23 -4.07 25.45 -2.09
N HIS A 24 -4.39 26.31 -3.06
CA HIS A 24 -4.38 27.76 -2.88
C HIS A 24 -5.42 28.22 -1.84
N MET A 25 -6.62 27.65 -1.87
CA MET A 25 -7.69 27.89 -0.88
C MET A 25 -7.28 27.52 0.55
N GLU A 26 -6.25 26.69 0.70
CA GLU A 26 -5.74 26.23 1.99
C GLU A 26 -4.36 26.84 2.32
N ASP A 27 -4.07 28.01 1.74
CA ASP A 27 -2.87 28.86 1.96
C ASP A 27 -1.54 28.22 1.56
N TYR A 28 -1.54 27.18 0.73
CA TYR A 28 -0.31 26.62 0.21
C TYR A 28 0.31 27.56 -0.84
N GLN A 29 1.64 27.62 -0.84
CA GLN A 29 2.40 28.37 -1.83
C GLN A 29 2.87 27.46 -2.95
N CYS A 30 2.49 27.78 -4.20
CA CYS A 30 3.00 27.05 -5.36
C CYS A 30 4.42 27.51 -5.67
N ILE A 31 5.39 26.60 -5.53
CA ILE A 31 6.79 26.82 -5.89
C ILE A 31 6.89 26.92 -7.41
N ALA A 32 6.44 25.87 -8.09
CA ALA A 32 6.52 25.76 -9.53
C ALA A 32 5.31 25.00 -10.07
N THR A 33 4.87 25.40 -11.25
CA THR A 33 3.82 24.75 -12.01
C THR A 33 4.30 24.51 -13.43
N ASN A 34 4.19 23.28 -13.91
CA ASN A 34 4.57 22.91 -15.27
C ASN A 34 3.34 22.53 -16.10
N GLU A 35 3.24 23.11 -17.29
CA GLU A 35 2.17 22.86 -18.27
C GLU A 35 2.72 23.06 -19.69
N LEU A 36 2.33 22.17 -20.61
CA LEU A 36 2.79 22.24 -22.00
C LEU A 36 2.16 23.42 -22.75
N LEU A 37 0.88 23.72 -22.51
CA LEU A 37 0.12 24.71 -23.27
C LEU A 37 0.13 26.11 -22.61
N PRO A 38 0.77 27.13 -23.22
CA PRO A 38 0.89 28.47 -22.62
C PRO A 38 -0.45 29.12 -22.28
N ARG A 39 -1.48 28.90 -23.11
CA ARG A 39 -2.84 29.44 -22.86
C ARG A 39 -3.46 28.96 -21.55
N ARG A 40 -3.14 27.74 -21.11
CA ARG A 40 -3.64 27.17 -19.84
C ARG A 40 -2.82 27.70 -18.67
N LEU A 41 -1.51 27.84 -18.85
CA LEU A 41 -0.63 28.48 -17.89
C LEU A 41 -1.02 29.95 -17.65
N ASN A 42 -1.52 30.65 -18.67
CA ASN A 42 -2.05 32.02 -18.52
C ASN A 42 -3.24 32.10 -17.56
N VAL A 43 -4.16 31.12 -17.59
CA VAL A 43 -5.24 31.02 -16.60
C VAL A 43 -4.68 30.93 -15.17
N GLN A 44 -3.60 30.16 -14.99
CA GLN A 44 -2.93 30.05 -13.68
C GLN A 44 -2.26 31.37 -13.24
N ARG A 45 -1.77 32.19 -14.19
CA ARG A 45 -1.22 33.52 -13.90
C ARG A 45 -2.29 34.49 -13.41
N ILE A 46 -3.44 34.51 -14.08
CA ILE A 46 -4.60 35.33 -13.71
C ILE A 46 -5.07 35.01 -12.29
N ASN A 47 -5.02 33.73 -11.89
CA ASN A 47 -5.38 33.31 -10.53
C ASN A 47 -4.21 33.39 -9.53
N HIS A 48 -3.09 34.04 -9.88
CA HIS A 48 -1.91 34.22 -9.00
C HIS A 48 -1.42 32.92 -8.33
N LYS A 49 -1.53 31.78 -9.03
CA LYS A 49 -1.20 30.46 -8.49
C LYS A 49 0.22 30.39 -7.93
N CYS A 50 1.21 30.89 -8.68
CA CYS A 50 2.60 30.98 -8.25
C CYS A 50 2.92 32.39 -7.80
N LYS A 51 3.67 32.50 -6.70
CA LYS A 51 4.08 33.79 -6.13
C LYS A 51 5.05 34.55 -7.04
N TYR A 52 5.89 33.84 -7.79
CA TYR A 52 6.90 34.41 -8.68
C TYR A 52 6.63 33.98 -10.12
N ASP A 53 6.86 34.87 -11.08
CA ASP A 53 6.63 34.54 -12.49
C ASP A 53 7.53 33.40 -12.99
N SER A 54 8.73 33.27 -12.42
CA SER A 54 9.66 32.16 -12.67
C SER A 54 9.09 30.77 -12.34
N GLY A 55 8.07 30.71 -11.46
CA GLY A 55 7.35 29.48 -11.12
C GLY A 55 6.40 28.99 -12.22
N TYR A 56 6.06 29.82 -13.22
CA TYR A 56 5.20 29.43 -14.34
C TYR A 56 6.04 28.86 -15.50
N ILE A 57 6.17 27.53 -15.53
CA ILE A 57 7.09 26.83 -16.43
C ILE A 57 6.34 26.19 -17.59
N ALA A 58 6.24 26.93 -18.71
CA ALA A 58 5.77 26.38 -19.97
C ALA A 58 6.85 25.48 -20.62
N GLY A 59 6.49 24.25 -20.98
CA GLY A 59 7.36 23.36 -21.74
C GLY A 59 7.11 21.86 -21.50
N ASP A 60 7.72 21.04 -22.35
CA ASP A 60 7.71 19.58 -22.23
C ASP A 60 8.61 19.12 -21.07
N ILE A 61 8.03 18.45 -20.08
CA ILE A 61 8.72 17.99 -18.87
C ILE A 61 9.81 16.95 -19.15
N THR A 62 9.81 16.31 -20.33
CA THR A 62 10.87 15.38 -20.75
C THR A 62 12.18 16.11 -21.08
N SER A 63 12.14 17.43 -21.31
CA SER A 63 13.32 18.25 -21.56
C SER A 63 14.08 18.56 -20.27
N ASP A 64 15.39 18.34 -20.30
CA ASP A 64 16.30 18.71 -19.19
C ASP A 64 16.24 20.20 -18.86
N GLU A 65 16.07 21.07 -19.87
CA GLU A 65 15.91 22.51 -19.66
C GLU A 65 14.68 22.82 -18.80
N VAL A 66 13.56 22.15 -19.06
CA VAL A 66 12.31 22.34 -18.32
C VAL A 66 12.43 21.83 -16.89
N LYS A 67 13.03 20.64 -16.70
CA LYS A 67 13.32 20.11 -15.36
C LYS A 67 14.27 21.02 -14.60
N GLN A 68 15.29 21.57 -15.27
CA GLN A 68 16.27 22.45 -14.67
C GLN A 68 15.62 23.74 -14.15
N ARG A 69 14.69 24.34 -14.91
CA ARG A 69 13.89 25.49 -14.45
C ARG A 69 13.08 25.18 -13.19
N ILE A 70 12.51 23.97 -13.08
CA ILE A 70 11.81 23.53 -11.86
C ILE A 70 12.80 23.47 -10.69
N TYR A 71 13.97 22.86 -10.89
CA TYR A 71 14.98 22.76 -9.84
C TYR A 71 15.58 24.11 -9.43
N ASP A 72 15.75 25.03 -10.38
CA ASP A 72 16.20 26.40 -10.11
C ASP A 72 15.21 27.13 -9.21
N GLU A 73 13.90 27.04 -9.50
CA GLU A 73 12.87 27.65 -8.67
C GLU A 73 12.87 27.03 -7.25
N ILE A 74 12.96 25.71 -7.12
CA ILE A 74 13.08 25.05 -5.80
C ILE A 74 14.25 25.63 -5.00
N ARG A 75 15.43 25.77 -5.62
CA ARG A 75 16.61 26.36 -4.97
C ARG A 75 16.39 27.81 -4.54
N GLN A 76 15.60 28.59 -5.28
CA GLN A 76 15.24 29.95 -4.87
C GLN A 76 14.34 29.95 -3.63
N TRP A 77 13.41 29.02 -3.52
CA TRP A 77 12.58 28.85 -2.33
C TRP A 77 13.40 28.36 -1.12
N GLU A 78 14.37 27.48 -1.34
CA GLU A 78 15.32 27.04 -0.30
C GLU A 78 16.10 28.22 0.28
N LYS A 79 16.65 29.09 -0.58
CA LYS A 79 17.33 30.33 -0.16
C LYS A 79 16.42 31.28 0.63
N ARG A 80 15.11 31.23 0.37
CA ARG A 80 14.08 32.00 1.09
C ARG A 80 13.60 31.32 2.38
N GLY A 81 14.24 30.20 2.76
CA GLY A 81 13.99 29.49 4.01
C GLY A 81 12.90 28.42 3.93
N ASN A 82 12.54 27.95 2.74
CA ASN A 82 11.78 26.70 2.61
C ASN A 82 12.74 25.54 2.84
N ASP A 83 12.48 24.70 3.83
CA ASP A 83 13.40 23.60 4.14
C ASP A 83 13.41 22.48 3.09
N ARG A 84 12.26 22.27 2.42
CA ARG A 84 11.98 21.18 1.48
C ARG A 84 10.58 21.35 0.89
N VAL A 85 10.35 20.85 -0.32
CA VAL A 85 9.02 20.77 -0.95
C VAL A 85 8.07 19.91 -0.12
N ASP A 86 6.90 20.43 0.25
CA ASP A 86 5.94 19.67 1.04
C ASP A 86 5.16 18.68 0.18
N VAL A 87 4.58 19.13 -0.94
CA VAL A 87 3.72 18.28 -1.79
C VAL A 87 4.11 18.37 -3.26
N VAL A 88 4.19 17.24 -3.95
CA VAL A 88 4.15 17.19 -5.42
C VAL A 88 2.80 16.64 -5.86
N VAL A 89 2.08 17.38 -6.69
CA VAL A 89 0.86 16.93 -7.35
C VAL A 89 1.15 16.74 -8.83
N ALA A 90 0.87 15.55 -9.36
CA ALA A 90 1.11 15.22 -10.76
C ALA A 90 -0.10 14.55 -11.40
N THR A 91 -0.50 15.06 -12.56
CA THR A 91 -1.62 14.52 -13.37
C THR A 91 -1.14 14.13 -14.77
N PRO A 92 -0.16 13.21 -14.89
CA PRO A 92 0.42 12.85 -16.18
C PRO A 92 -0.66 12.28 -17.12
N PRO A 93 -0.68 12.69 -18.40
CA PRO A 93 -1.73 12.24 -19.30
C PRO A 93 -1.56 10.74 -19.61
N CYS A 94 -2.56 9.93 -19.27
CA CYS A 94 -2.56 8.49 -19.51
C CYS A 94 -3.71 8.12 -20.46
N GLN A 95 -3.42 7.32 -21.50
CA GLN A 95 -4.45 6.64 -22.28
C GLN A 95 -4.51 5.20 -21.79
N GLY A 96 -5.58 4.86 -21.06
CA GLY A 96 -5.71 3.62 -20.28
C GLY A 96 -5.69 2.32 -21.11
N ILE A 97 -4.53 1.97 -21.64
CA ILE A 97 -4.25 0.66 -22.21
C ILE A 97 -3.99 -0.28 -21.03
N SER A 98 -4.93 -1.18 -20.78
CA SER A 98 -4.73 -2.29 -19.85
C SER A 98 -3.82 -3.36 -20.48
N VAL A 99 -3.18 -4.17 -19.64
CA VAL A 99 -2.40 -5.38 -19.99
C VAL A 99 -3.11 -6.29 -21.01
N ILE A 100 -4.44 -6.29 -21.08
CA ILE A 100 -5.23 -7.16 -21.97
C ILE A 100 -5.25 -6.69 -23.44
N ASN A 101 -4.96 -5.41 -23.74
CA ASN A 101 -5.13 -4.81 -25.08
C ASN A 101 -3.81 -4.56 -25.82
N HIS A 102 -2.80 -5.41 -25.63
CA HIS A 102 -1.40 -5.29 -26.10
C HIS A 102 -1.12 -5.03 -27.60
N LYS A 103 -2.13 -4.79 -28.44
CA LYS A 103 -1.98 -4.64 -29.90
C LYS A 103 -2.10 -3.24 -30.48
N LYS A 104 -2.09 -2.13 -29.72
CA LYS A 104 -2.24 -0.78 -30.32
C LYS A 104 -1.28 0.28 -29.79
N ASN A 105 -0.43 0.75 -30.72
CA ASN A 105 0.30 2.03 -30.81
C ASN A 105 1.44 2.34 -29.81
N SER A 106 2.69 2.30 -30.32
CA SER A 106 3.91 2.80 -29.64
C SER A 106 3.81 4.23 -29.11
N LYS A 107 3.07 5.12 -29.80
CA LYS A 107 2.81 6.50 -29.36
C LYS A 107 2.07 6.58 -28.03
N GLU A 108 1.17 5.63 -27.75
CA GLU A 108 0.36 5.65 -26.53
C GLU A 108 1.18 5.18 -25.33
N ILE A 109 2.08 4.20 -25.51
CA ILE A 109 3.04 3.77 -24.49
C ILE A 109 4.00 4.92 -24.14
N ASN A 110 4.53 5.63 -25.14
CA ASN A 110 5.39 6.80 -24.90
C ASN A 110 4.66 7.89 -24.10
N ARG A 111 3.37 8.11 -24.37
CA ARG A 111 2.55 9.06 -23.60
C ARG A 111 2.36 8.60 -22.16
N ASN A 112 2.12 7.31 -21.93
CA ASN A 112 2.01 6.74 -20.58
C ASN A 112 3.33 6.80 -19.80
N SER A 113 4.48 6.84 -20.49
CA SER A 113 5.80 7.02 -19.87
C SER A 113 6.03 8.42 -19.28
N LEU A 114 5.17 9.42 -19.50
CA LEU A 114 5.30 10.74 -18.87
C LEU A 114 5.22 10.71 -17.33
N VAL A 115 4.67 9.63 -16.75
CA VAL A 115 4.74 9.40 -15.30
C VAL A 115 6.17 9.20 -14.80
N VAL A 116 7.06 8.65 -15.64
CA VAL A 116 8.47 8.38 -15.33
C VAL A 116 9.17 9.69 -14.98
N GLU A 117 8.92 10.75 -15.74
CA GLU A 117 9.47 12.09 -15.51
C GLU A 117 9.05 12.65 -14.13
N SER A 118 7.81 12.40 -13.71
CA SER A 118 7.34 12.82 -12.38
C SER A 118 8.01 12.03 -11.26
N VAL A 119 8.14 10.71 -11.45
CA VAL A 119 8.82 9.83 -10.49
C VAL A 119 10.29 10.22 -10.35
N GLU A 120 10.97 10.59 -11.44
CA GLU A 120 12.34 11.07 -11.41
C GLU A 120 12.48 12.37 -10.59
N ILE A 121 11.61 13.35 -10.86
CA ILE A 121 11.57 14.60 -10.08
C ILE A 121 11.35 14.29 -8.59
N ILE A 122 10.38 13.45 -8.25
CA ILE A 122 10.10 13.03 -6.87
C ILE A 122 11.31 12.34 -6.24
N THR A 123 12.00 11.47 -6.98
CA THR A 123 13.21 10.78 -6.51
C THR A 123 14.33 11.78 -6.18
N LYS A 124 14.49 12.82 -7.00
CA LYS A 124 15.55 13.82 -6.85
C LYS A 124 15.27 14.83 -5.75
N ILE A 125 14.08 15.43 -5.74
CA ILE A 125 13.74 16.51 -4.79
C ILE A 125 13.24 15.97 -3.46
N LYS A 126 12.80 14.70 -3.46
CA LYS A 126 12.17 13.99 -2.35
C LYS A 126 11.12 14.88 -1.66
N PRO A 127 9.89 15.10 -2.12
CA PRO A 127 8.91 15.86 -1.34
C PRO A 127 8.50 15.14 -0.03
N ARG A 128 7.80 15.81 0.90
CA ARG A 128 7.22 15.09 2.07
C ARG A 128 6.07 14.17 1.65
N PHE A 129 5.29 14.63 0.67
CA PHE A 129 4.14 13.93 0.11
C PHE A 129 4.18 14.00 -1.42
N PHE A 130 3.70 12.95 -2.08
CA PHE A 130 3.36 13.02 -3.50
C PHE A 130 1.94 12.52 -3.74
N ILE A 131 1.29 13.07 -4.75
CA ILE A 131 -0.07 12.74 -5.16
C ILE A 131 -0.08 12.59 -6.68
N PHE A 132 -0.39 11.39 -7.15
CA PHE A 132 -0.79 11.16 -8.53
C PHE A 132 -2.30 11.02 -8.63
N GLU A 133 -2.93 11.85 -9.45
CA GLU A 133 -4.31 11.64 -9.87
C GLU A 133 -4.34 11.17 -11.33
N ASN A 134 -5.14 10.14 -11.60
CA ASN A 134 -5.25 9.61 -12.95
C ASN A 134 -6.49 8.71 -13.14
N VAL A 135 -6.68 8.16 -14.35
CA VAL A 135 -7.75 7.23 -14.70
C VAL A 135 -7.74 5.94 -13.84
N MET A 136 -8.89 5.27 -13.73
CA MET A 136 -9.06 4.02 -12.95
C MET A 136 -8.01 2.94 -13.27
N ALA A 137 -7.62 2.81 -14.55
CA ALA A 137 -6.69 1.77 -14.98
C ALA A 137 -5.20 2.10 -14.71
N PHE A 138 -4.89 3.30 -14.21
CA PHE A 138 -3.54 3.87 -14.17
C PHE A 138 -2.46 2.94 -13.61
N GLN A 139 -2.67 2.37 -12.43
CA GLN A 139 -1.66 1.50 -11.81
C GLN A 139 -1.36 0.23 -12.64
N LYS A 140 -2.32 -0.21 -13.46
CA LYS A 140 -2.21 -1.40 -14.33
C LYS A 140 -1.79 -1.06 -15.77
N THR A 141 -1.77 0.22 -16.13
CA THR A 141 -1.31 0.66 -17.45
C THR A 141 0.20 0.51 -17.54
N LEU A 142 0.70 0.15 -18.72
CA LEU A 142 2.13 -0.06 -18.95
C LEU A 142 2.85 1.25 -19.28
N CYS A 143 4.06 1.41 -18.76
CA CYS A 143 5.04 2.43 -19.13
C CYS A 143 6.37 1.78 -19.53
N ILE A 144 7.20 2.55 -20.22
CA ILE A 144 8.61 2.23 -20.48
C ILE A 144 9.46 3.09 -19.55
N SER A 145 10.22 2.45 -18.66
CA SER A 145 11.21 3.12 -17.80
C SER A 145 12.45 3.55 -18.58
N HIS A 146 13.32 4.38 -17.99
CA HIS A 146 14.55 4.85 -18.65
C HIS A 146 15.54 3.74 -19.03
N ASP A 147 15.46 2.58 -18.38
CA ASP A 147 16.25 1.37 -18.71
C ASP A 147 15.53 0.47 -19.74
N ASN A 148 14.54 1.00 -20.46
CA ASN A 148 13.75 0.32 -21.50
C ASN A 148 12.95 -0.91 -21.03
N ARG A 149 12.68 -1.05 -19.73
CA ARG A 149 11.76 -2.09 -19.23
C ARG A 149 10.31 -1.66 -19.41
N THR A 150 9.49 -2.56 -19.95
CA THR A 150 8.03 -2.36 -19.99
C THR A 150 7.40 -2.99 -18.76
N MET A 151 6.72 -2.19 -17.94
CA MET A 151 6.06 -2.67 -16.72
C MET A 151 4.84 -1.81 -16.34
N PRO A 152 3.96 -2.32 -15.46
CA PRO A 152 2.85 -1.52 -14.93
C PRO A 152 3.35 -0.28 -14.17
N ILE A 153 2.69 0.86 -14.37
CA ILE A 153 3.04 2.13 -13.71
C ILE A 153 3.04 2.00 -12.18
N GLY A 154 2.06 1.28 -11.61
CA GLY A 154 2.00 1.07 -10.16
C GLY A 154 3.16 0.25 -9.61
N GLU A 155 3.76 -0.62 -10.43
CA GLU A 155 4.97 -1.38 -10.09
C GLU A 155 6.20 -0.48 -10.18
N TYR A 156 6.33 0.29 -11.27
CA TYR A 156 7.42 1.26 -11.44
C TYR A 156 7.49 2.29 -10.30
N ILE A 157 6.34 2.86 -9.90
CA ILE A 157 6.24 3.79 -8.76
C ILE A 157 6.72 3.11 -7.48
N ARG A 158 6.30 1.88 -7.20
CA ARG A 158 6.71 1.15 -5.99
C ARG A 158 8.18 0.76 -6.02
N GLU A 159 8.69 0.24 -7.14
CA GLU A 159 10.10 -0.14 -7.27
C GLU A 159 11.03 1.07 -7.04
N THR A 160 10.66 2.22 -7.60
CA THR A 160 11.50 3.43 -7.58
C THR A 160 11.36 4.23 -6.28
N LEU A 161 10.14 4.41 -5.78
CA LEU A 161 9.85 5.29 -4.63
C LEU A 161 9.56 4.53 -3.33
N GLY A 162 9.23 3.24 -3.40
CA GLY A 162 8.78 2.45 -2.25
C GLY A 162 9.86 2.21 -1.19
N SER A 163 11.14 2.47 -1.48
CA SER A 163 12.21 2.49 -0.48
C SER A 163 12.08 3.69 0.47
N ASP A 164 11.71 4.85 -0.05
CA ASP A 164 11.65 6.14 0.64
C ASP A 164 10.23 6.51 1.12
N TYR A 165 9.18 5.99 0.47
CA TYR A 165 7.78 6.35 0.74
C TYR A 165 6.91 5.15 1.11
N ILE A 166 5.89 5.40 1.93
CA ILE A 166 4.70 4.56 2.07
C ILE A 166 3.73 4.94 0.97
N ILE A 167 3.29 3.98 0.17
CA ILE A 167 2.53 4.26 -1.05
C ILE A 167 1.21 3.50 -1.03
N SER A 168 0.10 4.22 -1.16
CA SER A 168 -1.23 3.64 -1.35
C SER A 168 -1.87 4.17 -2.63
N GLY A 169 -2.61 3.32 -3.33
CA GLY A 169 -3.31 3.69 -4.55
C GLY A 169 -4.74 3.18 -4.52
N ARG A 170 -5.71 4.10 -4.40
CA ARG A 170 -7.15 3.78 -4.33
C ARG A 170 -7.90 4.27 -5.56
N VAL A 171 -8.86 3.48 -6.02
CA VAL A 171 -9.83 3.89 -7.04
C VAL A 171 -11.05 4.45 -6.32
N LEU A 172 -11.34 5.73 -6.54
CA LEU A 172 -12.43 6.47 -5.91
C LEU A 172 -13.34 7.06 -6.98
N ASN A 173 -14.65 7.14 -6.72
CA ASN A 173 -15.54 7.97 -7.52
C ASN A 173 -15.70 9.33 -6.86
N PHE A 174 -15.11 10.39 -7.44
CA PHE A 174 -15.06 11.70 -6.81
C PHE A 174 -16.41 12.33 -6.46
N MET A 175 -17.54 11.89 -7.05
CA MET A 175 -18.87 12.34 -6.60
C MET A 175 -19.11 12.08 -5.11
N ASN A 176 -18.52 10.98 -4.61
CA ASN A 176 -18.60 10.59 -3.22
C ASN A 176 -17.47 11.19 -2.36
N TYR A 177 -16.61 12.06 -2.91
CA TYR A 177 -15.40 12.56 -2.23
C TYR A 177 -15.18 14.07 -2.46
N GLY A 178 -16.27 14.82 -2.65
CA GLY A 178 -16.23 16.28 -2.79
C GLY A 178 -16.70 16.82 -4.12
N SER A 179 -16.63 16.06 -5.22
CA SER A 179 -17.18 16.48 -6.53
C SER A 179 -18.70 16.38 -6.57
N ASN A 180 -19.36 17.19 -7.38
CA ASN A 180 -20.80 17.05 -7.65
C ASN A 180 -21.05 16.07 -8.82
N SER A 181 -20.06 15.85 -9.68
CA SER A 181 -20.14 14.93 -10.82
C SER A 181 -19.37 13.62 -10.60
N SER A 182 -19.92 12.54 -11.16
CA SER A 182 -19.35 11.19 -11.18
C SER A 182 -18.05 11.18 -11.98
N ARG A 183 -16.94 10.83 -11.32
CA ARG A 183 -15.62 10.78 -11.94
C ARG A 183 -14.77 9.76 -11.21
N THR A 184 -14.73 8.54 -11.74
CA THR A 184 -13.90 7.48 -11.16
C THR A 184 -12.44 7.64 -11.56
N ARG A 185 -11.57 7.77 -10.57
CA ARG A 185 -10.14 8.07 -10.70
C ARG A 185 -9.34 7.27 -9.69
N THR A 186 -8.08 7.04 -10.03
CA THR A 186 -7.08 6.50 -9.12
C THR A 186 -6.35 7.67 -8.46
N LEU A 187 -6.29 7.66 -7.13
CA LEU A 187 -5.42 8.53 -6.35
C LEU A 187 -4.29 7.68 -5.73
N VAL A 188 -3.06 7.91 -6.17
CA VAL A 188 -1.87 7.33 -5.57
C VAL A 188 -1.20 8.37 -4.68
N ILE A 189 -1.12 8.08 -3.39
CA ILE A 189 -0.56 8.98 -2.38
C ILE A 189 0.70 8.32 -1.80
N GLY A 190 1.79 9.09 -1.79
CA GLY A 190 3.03 8.73 -1.13
C GLY A 190 3.28 9.60 0.09
N VAL A 191 3.67 8.98 1.20
CA VAL A 191 4.09 9.64 2.45
C VAL A 191 5.52 9.24 2.74
N ASP A 192 6.41 10.21 2.93
CA ASP A 192 7.81 9.94 3.32
C ASP A 192 7.85 9.04 4.56
N LYS A 193 8.62 7.94 4.51
CA LYS A 193 8.71 6.95 5.58
C LYS A 193 9.23 7.53 6.90
N LYS A 194 9.82 8.72 6.91
CA LYS A 194 10.10 9.47 8.15
C LYS A 194 8.84 9.68 8.99
N TYR A 195 7.65 9.74 8.38
CA TYR A 195 6.37 9.91 9.06
C TYR A 195 5.62 8.60 9.34
N ARG A 196 6.20 7.43 9.04
CA ARG A 196 5.52 6.12 9.01
C ARG A 196 4.76 5.70 10.27
N ASN A 197 5.15 6.24 11.42
CA ASN A 197 4.53 5.92 12.70
C ASN A 197 3.32 6.81 13.02
N ASN A 198 3.10 7.88 12.26
CA ASN A 198 2.15 8.95 12.57
C ASN A 198 1.19 9.22 11.41
N ILE A 199 1.73 9.29 10.18
CA ILE A 199 0.98 9.61 8.97
C ILE A 199 1.15 8.48 7.96
N THR A 200 0.02 8.02 7.43
CA THR A 200 -0.08 7.09 6.32
C THR A 200 -0.96 7.67 5.23
N PRO A 201 -0.86 7.16 3.99
CA PRO A 201 -1.75 7.57 2.91
C PRO A 201 -3.26 7.52 3.25
N TYR A 202 -3.69 6.57 4.09
CA TYR A 202 -5.10 6.46 4.50
C TYR A 202 -5.60 7.63 5.33
N ASP A 203 -4.72 8.29 6.09
CA ASP A 203 -5.04 9.51 6.85
C ASP A 203 -5.29 10.71 5.92
N LEU A 204 -4.87 10.63 4.65
CA LEU A 204 -4.87 11.76 3.72
C LEU A 204 -6.04 11.73 2.73
N TYR A 205 -6.62 10.56 2.42
CA TYR A 205 -7.69 10.46 1.44
C TYR A 205 -8.91 11.33 1.79
N PRO A 206 -9.59 11.94 0.80
CA PRO A 206 -10.78 12.76 1.03
C PRO A 206 -11.89 11.97 1.75
N VAL A 207 -12.80 12.67 2.41
CA VAL A 207 -13.89 12.07 3.21
C VAL A 207 -15.04 11.64 2.31
N TYR A 208 -15.61 10.46 2.59
CA TYR A 208 -16.77 9.95 1.86
C TYR A 208 -18.02 10.79 2.16
N ARG A 209 -18.84 11.03 1.13
CA ARG A 209 -20.19 11.61 1.22
C ARG A 209 -21.14 10.93 0.24
N PRO A 210 -22.46 10.91 0.52
CA PRO A 210 -23.46 10.51 -0.48
C PRO A 210 -23.41 11.42 -1.71
N GLU A 211 -23.74 10.87 -2.88
CA GLU A 211 -23.86 11.64 -4.12
C GLU A 211 -25.04 12.62 -4.10
N LYS A 212 -24.89 13.74 -4.82
CA LYS A 212 -25.95 14.72 -5.06
C LYS A 212 -26.64 14.45 -6.40
N THR A 213 -27.92 14.81 -6.49
CA THR A 213 -28.65 14.81 -7.77
C THR A 213 -28.29 16.02 -8.63
N LEU A 214 -28.63 15.98 -9.92
CA LEU A 214 -28.50 17.13 -10.82
C LEU A 214 -29.36 18.29 -10.34
N ARG A 215 -30.57 18.00 -9.83
CA ARG A 215 -31.47 19.00 -9.25
C ARG A 215 -30.82 19.74 -8.09
N ASP A 216 -30.20 19.04 -7.15
CA ASP A 216 -29.55 19.64 -5.97
C ASP A 216 -28.44 20.63 -6.31
N VAL A 217 -27.90 20.57 -7.54
CA VAL A 217 -26.69 21.30 -7.93
C VAL A 217 -26.97 22.43 -8.90
N ILE A 218 -27.92 22.28 -9.84
CA ILE A 218 -28.13 23.29 -10.88
C ILE A 218 -29.57 23.81 -11.02
N TYR A 219 -30.53 23.32 -10.21
CA TYR A 219 -31.94 23.68 -10.39
C TYR A 219 -32.22 25.17 -10.18
N GLU A 220 -31.49 25.82 -9.28
CA GLU A 220 -31.66 27.24 -8.92
C GLU A 220 -31.11 28.22 -9.97
N PHE A 221 -30.39 27.76 -10.99
CA PHE A 221 -29.89 28.65 -12.04
C PHE A 221 -31.03 29.19 -12.90
N PRO A 222 -30.97 30.48 -13.33
CA PRO A 222 -32.00 31.05 -14.17
C PRO A 222 -32.11 30.33 -15.51
N ARG A 223 -33.27 30.45 -16.15
CA ARG A 223 -33.46 29.93 -17.51
C ARG A 223 -32.70 30.81 -18.49
N LEU A 224 -32.13 30.20 -19.53
CA LEU A 224 -31.42 30.91 -20.59
C LEU A 224 -32.21 30.82 -21.89
N GLU A 225 -32.42 31.98 -22.49
CA GLU A 225 -32.90 32.15 -23.86
C GLU A 225 -31.81 31.81 -24.88
N TRP A 226 -32.22 31.67 -26.14
CA TRP A 226 -31.32 31.19 -27.20
C TRP A 226 -30.12 32.13 -27.42
N GLY A 227 -28.93 31.68 -27.03
CA GLY A 227 -27.69 32.46 -27.17
C GLY A 227 -27.57 33.60 -26.16
N GLU A 228 -28.32 33.55 -25.06
CA GLU A 228 -28.21 34.47 -23.93
C GLU A 228 -26.91 34.27 -23.16
N ILE A 229 -26.34 35.38 -22.70
CA ILE A 229 -25.37 35.44 -21.62
C ILE A 229 -26.11 36.08 -20.45
N CYS A 230 -26.17 35.40 -19.30
CA CYS A 230 -26.90 35.88 -18.14
C CYS A 230 -26.40 37.27 -17.71
N GLU A 231 -27.33 38.14 -17.27
CA GLU A 231 -27.05 39.54 -16.94
C GLU A 231 -26.02 39.67 -15.81
N ASP A 232 -26.19 38.87 -14.76
CA ASP A 232 -25.42 38.87 -13.52
C ASP A 232 -24.40 37.72 -13.40
N ASP A 233 -24.29 36.86 -14.42
CA ASP A 233 -23.26 35.83 -14.48
C ASP A 233 -22.80 35.54 -15.92
N PHE A 234 -21.70 36.19 -16.32
CA PHE A 234 -21.04 35.98 -17.61
C PHE A 234 -20.77 34.51 -17.96
N TYR A 235 -20.49 33.67 -16.95
CA TYR A 235 -20.22 32.24 -17.18
C TYR A 235 -21.49 31.40 -17.28
N HIS A 236 -22.65 31.93 -16.86
CA HIS A 236 -23.95 31.30 -17.10
C HIS A 236 -24.43 31.60 -18.53
N ALA A 237 -23.69 31.02 -19.48
CA ALA A 237 -23.96 31.04 -20.91
C ALA A 237 -23.61 29.69 -21.53
N PHE A 238 -24.25 29.33 -22.64
CA PHE A 238 -24.06 28.04 -23.30
C PHE A 238 -23.60 28.17 -24.75
N ARG A 239 -22.96 27.11 -25.27
CA ARG A 239 -22.57 27.08 -26.68
C ARG A 239 -23.79 26.84 -27.56
N THR A 240 -24.08 27.79 -28.43
CA THR A 240 -25.10 27.62 -29.47
C THR A 240 -24.67 26.59 -30.52
N TYR A 241 -25.64 25.85 -31.04
CA TYR A 241 -25.48 24.93 -32.16
C TYR A 241 -26.40 25.34 -33.32
N ASP A 242 -26.39 24.61 -34.42
CA ASP A 242 -27.25 24.92 -35.56
C ASP A 242 -28.74 24.90 -35.14
N GLN A 243 -29.46 26.00 -35.33
CA GLN A 243 -30.84 26.14 -34.86
C GLN A 243 -31.77 25.05 -35.40
N ARG A 244 -31.48 24.48 -36.58
CA ARG A 244 -32.24 23.36 -37.15
C ARG A 244 -32.22 22.11 -36.28
N MET A 245 -31.17 21.93 -35.47
CA MET A 245 -31.03 20.81 -34.54
C MET A 245 -31.88 20.99 -33.28
N ARG A 246 -32.46 22.17 -33.02
CA ARG A 246 -33.32 22.39 -31.84
C ARG A 246 -34.54 21.48 -31.85
N SER A 247 -35.14 21.28 -33.04
CA SER A 247 -36.30 20.40 -33.20
C SER A 247 -36.02 18.95 -32.80
N TRP A 248 -34.74 18.52 -32.80
CA TRP A 248 -34.35 17.17 -32.40
C TRP A 248 -34.53 16.93 -30.90
N ILE A 249 -34.45 17.98 -30.07
CA ILE A 249 -34.47 17.86 -28.61
C ILE A 249 -35.63 18.59 -27.94
N HIS A 250 -36.27 19.54 -28.63
CA HIS A 250 -37.32 20.39 -28.06
C HIS A 250 -38.48 19.62 -27.45
N GLY A 251 -38.96 18.58 -28.15
CA GLY A 251 -40.08 17.75 -27.69
C GLY A 251 -39.68 16.59 -26.78
N LEU A 252 -38.39 16.40 -26.48
CA LEU A 252 -37.93 15.30 -25.62
C LEU A 252 -38.23 15.63 -24.15
N LYS A 253 -38.64 14.63 -23.39
CA LYS A 253 -38.66 14.65 -21.92
C LYS A 253 -37.31 14.26 -21.36
N GLU A 254 -37.11 14.47 -20.07
CA GLU A 254 -35.91 14.00 -19.39
C GLU A 254 -35.71 12.48 -19.59
N GLY A 255 -34.48 12.04 -19.84
CA GLY A 255 -34.14 10.64 -20.15
C GLY A 255 -34.41 10.20 -21.60
N GLU A 256 -35.20 10.95 -22.39
CA GLU A 256 -35.48 10.60 -23.78
C GLU A 256 -34.34 11.01 -24.73
N SER A 257 -34.16 10.23 -25.81
CA SER A 257 -33.12 10.42 -26.81
C SER A 257 -33.69 10.79 -28.17
N ALA A 258 -33.07 11.75 -28.85
CA ALA A 258 -33.49 12.17 -30.20
C ALA A 258 -33.43 11.02 -31.24
N PHE A 259 -32.61 9.99 -31.01
CA PHE A 259 -32.55 8.82 -31.89
C PHE A 259 -33.85 8.00 -31.88
N ASP A 260 -34.63 8.08 -30.80
CA ASP A 260 -35.85 7.30 -30.60
C ASP A 260 -37.10 8.07 -31.06
N ASN A 261 -36.93 9.24 -31.68
CA ASN A 261 -38.06 10.03 -32.17
C ASN A 261 -38.80 9.28 -33.29
N GLU A 262 -40.13 9.25 -33.25
CA GLU A 262 -40.95 8.61 -34.29
C GLU A 262 -40.81 9.32 -35.64
N ASP A 263 -40.63 10.65 -35.63
CA ASP A 263 -40.44 11.47 -36.82
C ASP A 263 -38.95 11.43 -37.27
N PRO A 264 -38.63 10.83 -38.44
CA PRO A 264 -37.28 10.77 -38.97
C PRO A 264 -36.63 12.15 -39.19
N ALA A 265 -37.44 13.20 -39.47
CA ALA A 265 -36.94 14.55 -39.64
C ALA A 265 -36.43 15.17 -38.32
N LYS A 266 -36.86 14.63 -37.17
CA LYS A 266 -36.43 15.03 -35.83
C LYS A 266 -35.31 14.16 -35.27
N ARG A 267 -34.86 13.14 -35.99
CA ARG A 267 -33.68 12.36 -35.61
C ARG A 267 -32.41 13.09 -35.99
N PRO A 268 -31.29 12.90 -35.26
CA PRO A 268 -30.01 13.49 -35.63
C PRO A 268 -29.57 13.06 -37.04
N HIS A 269 -29.41 14.02 -37.95
CA HIS A 269 -29.09 13.73 -39.35
C HIS A 269 -28.14 14.77 -39.95
N ARG A 270 -27.61 14.45 -41.13
CA ARG A 270 -26.85 15.39 -41.98
C ARG A 270 -27.55 15.53 -43.32
N ILE A 271 -27.39 16.68 -43.95
CA ILE A 271 -27.85 16.90 -45.32
C ILE A 271 -26.64 16.73 -46.24
N VAL A 272 -26.66 15.71 -47.09
CA VAL A 272 -25.60 15.44 -48.08
C VAL A 272 -26.27 15.45 -49.46
N ASN A 273 -25.88 16.39 -50.32
CA ASN A 273 -26.46 16.58 -51.66
C ASN A 273 -28.01 16.72 -51.64
N GLY A 274 -28.54 17.50 -50.69
CA GLY A 274 -29.97 17.73 -50.54
C GLY A 274 -30.76 16.54 -49.96
N LYS A 275 -30.13 15.40 -49.66
CA LYS A 275 -30.76 14.24 -49.04
C LYS A 275 -30.43 14.15 -47.55
N ILE A 276 -31.43 13.77 -46.75
CA ILE A 276 -31.27 13.46 -45.33
C ILE A 276 -30.53 12.13 -45.20
N VAL A 277 -29.38 12.17 -44.50
CA VAL A 277 -28.61 10.99 -44.10
C VAL A 277 -28.64 10.93 -42.59
N GLU A 278 -29.43 10.02 -42.04
CA GLU A 278 -29.53 9.82 -40.60
C GLU A 278 -28.19 9.41 -39.99
N ASN A 279 -27.92 9.93 -38.80
CA ASN A 279 -26.84 9.41 -37.99
C ASN A 279 -27.34 8.15 -37.29
N ILE A 280 -26.75 7.00 -37.62
CA ILE A 280 -27.14 5.70 -37.04
C ILE A 280 -26.30 5.30 -35.81
N ARG A 281 -25.31 6.13 -35.42
CA ARG A 281 -24.37 5.81 -34.32
C ARG A 281 -24.92 6.23 -32.95
N LYS A 282 -25.99 5.57 -32.50
CA LYS A 282 -26.55 5.68 -31.14
C LYS A 282 -25.63 5.00 -30.12
N ASN A 283 -24.53 5.68 -29.78
CA ASN A 283 -23.59 5.17 -28.76
C ASN A 283 -23.80 5.90 -27.43
N ARG A 284 -24.33 5.19 -26.43
CA ARG A 284 -24.64 5.72 -25.07
C ARG A 284 -25.65 6.88 -25.13
N ASP A 285 -25.57 7.82 -24.17
CA ASP A 285 -26.51 8.91 -23.92
C ASP A 285 -26.29 10.15 -24.83
N LYS A 286 -26.02 9.92 -26.12
CA LYS A 286 -25.91 11.02 -27.10
C LYS A 286 -27.27 11.55 -27.46
N TYR A 287 -27.39 12.87 -27.60
CA TYR A 287 -28.67 13.52 -27.89
C TYR A 287 -29.79 13.14 -26.90
N THR A 288 -29.43 12.89 -25.64
CA THR A 288 -30.35 12.48 -24.56
C THR A 288 -30.43 13.58 -23.50
N ARG A 289 -31.66 13.99 -23.13
CA ARG A 289 -31.87 14.93 -22.01
C ARG A 289 -31.50 14.26 -20.68
N GLN A 290 -30.76 14.96 -19.83
CA GLN A 290 -30.39 14.41 -18.52
C GLN A 290 -31.59 14.38 -17.56
N PRO A 291 -31.74 13.35 -16.71
CA PRO A 291 -32.73 13.34 -15.63
C PRO A 291 -32.35 14.27 -14.49
N TRP A 292 -33.32 14.97 -13.92
CA TRP A 292 -33.12 15.83 -12.74
C TRP A 292 -32.72 15.03 -11.49
N ASP A 293 -33.46 13.97 -11.19
CA ASP A 293 -33.35 13.20 -9.95
C ASP A 293 -32.37 12.01 -10.09
N ARG A 294 -31.24 12.27 -10.77
CA ARG A 294 -30.13 11.34 -10.96
C ARG A 294 -28.82 12.03 -10.61
N PHE A 295 -27.84 11.26 -10.11
CA PHE A 295 -26.49 11.77 -9.92
C PHE A 295 -25.87 12.26 -11.23
N ILE A 296 -25.07 13.32 -11.13
CA ILE A 296 -24.48 13.98 -12.28
C ILE A 296 -23.41 13.09 -12.90
N GLN A 297 -23.49 12.87 -14.22
CA GLN A 297 -22.50 12.07 -14.94
C GLN A 297 -21.18 12.81 -15.16
N CYS A 298 -20.14 12.09 -15.58
CA CYS A 298 -18.81 12.66 -15.82
C CYS A 298 -18.84 13.82 -16.82
N VAL A 299 -18.27 14.97 -16.42
CA VAL A 299 -18.03 16.10 -17.32
C VAL A 299 -16.88 15.77 -18.27
N HIS A 300 -17.16 15.77 -19.57
CA HIS A 300 -16.19 15.49 -20.64
C HIS A 300 -15.66 16.77 -21.30
N THR A 301 -14.59 16.64 -22.10
CA THR A 301 -13.95 17.78 -22.80
C THR A 301 -14.76 18.36 -23.95
N ARG A 302 -15.70 17.57 -24.51
CA ARG A 302 -16.67 18.00 -25.54
C ARG A 302 -18.05 18.28 -24.93
N ASN A 303 -18.08 18.86 -23.73
CA ASN A 303 -19.33 19.28 -23.07
C ASN A 303 -20.10 20.38 -23.83
N ASP A 304 -19.52 20.86 -24.93
CA ASP A 304 -20.06 21.91 -25.80
C ASP A 304 -20.97 21.39 -26.94
N GLN A 305 -21.12 20.06 -27.08
CA GLN A 305 -21.83 19.44 -28.21
C GLN A 305 -23.04 18.61 -27.76
N LEU A 306 -24.17 18.73 -28.48
CA LEU A 306 -25.33 17.83 -28.33
C LEU A 306 -24.99 16.36 -28.66
N ALA A 307 -24.05 16.16 -29.58
CA ALA A 307 -23.61 14.84 -30.02
C ALA A 307 -22.67 14.13 -29.03
N ALA A 308 -22.29 14.81 -27.95
CA ALA A 308 -21.51 14.24 -26.86
C ALA A 308 -22.45 13.63 -25.80
N GLN A 309 -21.85 12.91 -24.85
CA GLN A 309 -22.59 12.21 -23.80
C GLN A 309 -22.86 13.18 -22.65
N ASN A 310 -24.07 13.12 -22.10
CA ASN A 310 -24.46 13.80 -20.87
C ASN A 310 -24.28 15.32 -20.89
N THR A 311 -24.59 15.94 -22.03
CA THR A 311 -24.39 17.39 -22.21
C THR A 311 -25.68 18.19 -22.23
N ILE A 312 -26.84 17.56 -22.45
CA ILE A 312 -28.11 18.24 -22.72
C ILE A 312 -28.87 18.50 -21.42
N HIS A 313 -29.28 19.74 -21.23
CA HIS A 313 -30.04 20.17 -20.07
C HIS A 313 -31.37 19.39 -19.93
N PRO A 314 -31.84 19.08 -18.70
CA PRO A 314 -33.07 18.32 -18.48
C PRO A 314 -34.32 18.89 -19.16
N GLU A 315 -34.44 20.22 -19.20
CA GLU A 315 -35.60 20.89 -19.81
C GLU A 315 -35.28 21.85 -20.97
N GLN A 316 -34.20 22.63 -20.86
CA GLN A 316 -33.89 23.71 -21.81
C GLN A 316 -33.24 23.16 -23.10
N ASP A 317 -33.48 23.79 -24.25
CA ASP A 317 -32.92 23.39 -25.55
C ASP A 317 -31.46 23.81 -25.70
N ARG A 318 -30.61 23.32 -24.81
CA ARG A 318 -29.21 23.70 -24.74
C ARG A 318 -28.34 22.63 -24.11
N VAL A 319 -27.04 22.79 -24.32
CA VAL A 319 -26.06 22.14 -23.46
C VAL A 319 -25.94 22.89 -22.13
N PHE A 320 -25.29 22.27 -21.14
CA PHE A 320 -24.95 22.96 -19.89
C PHE A 320 -24.08 24.21 -20.15
N SER A 321 -24.38 25.27 -19.39
CA SER A 321 -23.62 26.51 -19.33
C SER A 321 -22.24 26.29 -18.69
N ILE A 322 -21.32 27.24 -18.86
CA ILE A 322 -20.00 27.15 -18.21
C ILE A 322 -20.15 27.18 -16.68
N ARG A 323 -21.03 28.02 -16.13
CA ARG A 323 -21.32 28.09 -14.69
C ARG A 323 -21.84 26.76 -14.13
N GLU A 324 -22.83 26.16 -14.78
CA GLU A 324 -23.36 24.85 -14.35
C GLU A 324 -22.24 23.80 -14.34
N LEU A 325 -21.36 23.81 -15.35
CA LEU A 325 -20.21 22.89 -15.40
C LEU A 325 -19.16 23.19 -14.31
N MET A 326 -18.97 24.45 -13.94
CA MET A 326 -18.13 24.86 -12.81
C MET A 326 -18.69 24.29 -11.50
N GLU A 327 -20.00 24.40 -11.27
CA GLU A 327 -20.66 23.79 -10.10
C GLU A 327 -20.53 22.27 -10.07
N MET A 328 -20.73 21.60 -11.21
CA MET A 328 -20.56 20.15 -11.33
C MET A 328 -19.14 19.67 -10.99
N MET A 329 -18.14 20.54 -11.20
CA MET A 329 -16.72 20.30 -10.94
C MET A 329 -16.21 20.99 -9.67
N THR A 330 -17.11 21.58 -8.88
CA THR A 330 -16.80 22.31 -7.62
C THR A 330 -15.75 23.41 -7.78
N ILE A 331 -15.78 24.11 -8.90
CA ILE A 331 -14.85 25.21 -9.19
C ILE A 331 -15.35 26.47 -8.48
N PRO A 332 -14.53 27.13 -7.65
CA PRO A 332 -14.93 28.34 -6.93
C PRO A 332 -15.43 29.47 -7.85
N TYR A 333 -16.37 30.29 -7.35
CA TYR A 333 -16.95 31.40 -8.11
C TYR A 333 -15.94 32.50 -8.44
N ASP A 334 -14.93 32.66 -7.57
CA ASP A 334 -13.83 33.62 -7.72
C ASP A 334 -12.71 33.11 -8.64
N PHE A 335 -12.78 31.86 -9.14
CA PHE A 335 -11.82 31.35 -10.11
C PHE A 335 -11.99 32.06 -11.46
N ARG A 336 -10.92 32.71 -11.92
CA ARG A 336 -10.94 33.55 -13.14
C ARG A 336 -10.42 32.79 -14.35
N TRP A 337 -11.17 32.79 -15.44
CA TRP A 337 -10.73 32.17 -16.70
C TRP A 337 -10.03 33.14 -17.67
N VAL A 338 -10.31 34.43 -17.49
CA VAL A 338 -9.78 35.56 -18.26
C VAL A 338 -9.37 36.65 -17.28
N ASP A 339 -8.58 37.62 -17.73
CA ASP A 339 -8.03 38.69 -16.89
C ASP A 339 -9.06 39.79 -16.55
N TYR A 340 -10.23 39.34 -16.10
CA TYR A 340 -11.35 40.16 -15.63
C TYR A 340 -11.97 39.44 -14.42
N SER A 341 -12.37 40.20 -13.42
CA SER A 341 -13.30 39.75 -12.38
C SER A 341 -14.68 39.48 -12.96
N LEU A 342 -15.52 38.74 -12.23
CA LEU A 342 -16.90 38.48 -12.66
C LEU A 342 -17.70 39.79 -12.79
N ASP A 343 -17.50 40.73 -11.86
CA ASP A 343 -18.17 42.04 -11.90
C ASP A 343 -17.78 42.85 -13.14
N GLU A 344 -16.49 42.86 -13.50
CA GLU A 344 -16.02 43.52 -14.73
C GLU A 344 -16.60 42.84 -15.98
N LEU A 345 -16.67 41.51 -16.00
CA LEU A 345 -17.28 40.76 -17.11
C LEU A 345 -18.77 41.05 -17.26
N ASN A 346 -19.49 41.16 -16.15
CA ASN A 346 -20.92 41.46 -16.13
C ASN A 346 -21.20 42.91 -16.55
N ALA A 347 -20.27 43.83 -16.30
CA ALA A 347 -20.36 45.25 -16.68
C ALA A 347 -20.03 45.53 -18.15
N LEU A 348 -19.45 44.58 -18.89
CA LEU A 348 -19.18 44.73 -20.33
C LEU A 348 -20.47 44.94 -21.13
N SER A 349 -20.37 45.66 -22.25
CA SER A 349 -21.51 45.73 -23.19
C SER A 349 -21.81 44.35 -23.78
N GLU A 350 -23.05 44.13 -24.20
CA GLU A 350 -23.47 42.86 -24.81
C GLU A 350 -22.60 42.41 -25.99
N ALA A 351 -22.13 43.35 -26.81
CA ALA A 351 -21.25 43.06 -27.93
C ALA A 351 -19.87 42.56 -27.46
N GLU A 352 -19.31 43.17 -26.42
CA GLU A 352 -18.04 42.79 -25.80
C GLU A 352 -18.16 41.45 -25.09
N LYS A 353 -19.23 41.22 -24.32
CA LYS A 353 -19.52 39.94 -23.67
C LYS A 353 -19.51 38.80 -24.68
N ARG A 354 -20.26 38.95 -25.78
CA ARG A 354 -20.37 37.93 -26.84
C ARG A 354 -19.04 37.64 -27.52
N LYS A 355 -18.25 38.68 -27.80
CA LYS A 355 -16.93 38.52 -28.42
C LYS A 355 -15.99 37.74 -27.49
N LEU A 356 -15.86 38.20 -26.25
CA LEU A 356 -14.96 37.59 -25.26
C LEU A 356 -15.37 36.17 -24.89
N TYR A 357 -16.68 35.93 -24.74
CA TYR A 357 -17.21 34.59 -24.47
C TYR A 357 -16.86 33.63 -25.60
N LYS A 358 -17.08 34.02 -26.86
CA LYS A 358 -16.75 33.20 -28.04
C LYS A 358 -15.26 32.88 -28.15
N GLU A 359 -14.39 33.81 -27.79
CA GLU A 359 -12.93 33.64 -27.81
C GLU A 359 -12.43 32.67 -26.72
N SER A 360 -13.11 32.63 -25.57
CA SER A 360 -12.66 31.89 -24.39
C SER A 360 -13.37 30.54 -24.16
N GLU A 361 -14.64 30.40 -24.56
CA GLU A 361 -15.51 29.29 -24.14
C GLU A 361 -14.94 27.89 -24.44
N VAL A 362 -14.31 27.69 -25.60
CA VAL A 362 -13.75 26.39 -26.00
C VAL A 362 -12.61 25.99 -25.06
N ASN A 363 -11.73 26.93 -24.74
CA ASN A 363 -10.61 26.67 -23.86
C ASN A 363 -11.10 26.35 -22.44
N ILE A 364 -12.06 27.12 -21.94
CA ILE A 364 -12.67 26.91 -20.61
C ILE A 364 -13.28 25.51 -20.54
N ARG A 365 -14.16 25.17 -21.47
CA ARG A 365 -14.85 23.88 -21.52
C ARG A 365 -13.89 22.69 -21.62
N GLN A 366 -12.82 22.81 -22.42
CA GLN A 366 -11.78 21.79 -22.49
C GLN A 366 -11.06 21.62 -21.15
N CYS A 367 -10.67 22.73 -20.51
CA CYS A 367 -9.99 22.71 -19.22
C CYS A 367 -10.87 22.09 -18.12
N ILE A 368 -12.16 22.44 -18.06
CA ILE A 368 -13.11 21.85 -17.11
C ILE A 368 -13.21 20.32 -17.30
N GLY A 369 -13.35 19.83 -18.53
CA GLY A 369 -13.46 18.39 -18.77
C GLY A 369 -12.21 17.58 -18.39
N GLU A 370 -11.02 18.19 -18.51
CA GLU A 370 -9.75 17.58 -18.14
C GLU A 370 -9.42 17.72 -16.65
N ALA A 371 -9.95 18.74 -15.98
CA ALA A 371 -9.62 19.07 -14.61
C ALA A 371 -9.92 17.95 -13.60
N VAL A 372 -9.17 17.99 -12.51
CA VAL A 372 -9.56 17.35 -11.25
C VAL A 372 -10.52 18.31 -10.52
N PRO A 373 -11.65 17.83 -9.98
CA PRO A 373 -12.53 18.66 -9.17
C PRO A 373 -11.77 19.32 -8.01
N THR A 374 -11.98 20.61 -7.81
CA THR A 374 -11.19 21.42 -6.86
C THR A 374 -11.34 20.94 -5.42
N GLU A 375 -12.55 20.58 -5.01
CA GLU A 375 -12.85 20.15 -3.64
C GLU A 375 -12.07 18.88 -3.22
N VAL A 376 -11.83 17.95 -4.16
CA VAL A 376 -11.06 16.73 -3.90
C VAL A 376 -9.63 17.08 -3.50
N MET A 377 -9.00 17.99 -4.24
CA MET A 377 -7.63 18.45 -3.96
C MET A 377 -7.56 19.34 -2.72
N ARG A 378 -8.60 20.14 -2.45
CA ARG A 378 -8.73 20.93 -1.22
C ARG A 378 -8.74 20.04 0.02
N GLN A 379 -9.53 18.97 0.03
CA GLN A 379 -9.57 18.02 1.14
C GLN A 379 -8.20 17.34 1.36
N LEU A 380 -7.49 16.96 0.30
CA LEU A 380 -6.13 16.44 0.40
C LEU A 380 -5.19 17.46 1.09
N ALA A 381 -5.27 18.73 0.70
CA ALA A 381 -4.49 19.81 1.32
C ALA A 381 -4.84 20.00 2.80
N VAL A 382 -6.14 20.04 3.15
CA VAL A 382 -6.62 20.13 4.54
C VAL A 382 -6.05 18.97 5.38
N ASN A 383 -6.17 17.74 4.90
CA ASN A 383 -5.74 16.55 5.62
C ASN A 383 -4.22 16.50 5.82
N ILE A 384 -3.44 16.91 4.81
CA ILE A 384 -1.98 17.02 4.91
C ILE A 384 -1.60 18.05 5.98
N ARG A 385 -2.18 19.25 5.94
CA ARG A 385 -1.88 20.32 6.90
C ARG A 385 -2.23 19.89 8.32
N ALA A 386 -3.41 19.32 8.53
CA ALA A 386 -3.84 18.80 9.82
C ALA A 386 -2.86 17.73 10.34
N SER A 387 -2.49 16.76 9.51
CA SER A 387 -1.54 15.70 9.87
C SER A 387 -0.14 16.21 10.20
N LEU A 388 0.28 17.33 9.60
CA LEU A 388 1.55 17.97 9.92
C LEU A 388 1.54 18.76 11.23
N GLN A 389 0.39 19.31 11.63
CA GLN A 389 0.24 20.12 12.84
C GLN A 389 0.05 19.29 14.11
N THR A 390 -0.46 18.05 14.00
CA THR A 390 -0.67 17.18 15.17
C THR A 390 0.64 16.91 15.91
N LYS A 391 0.64 17.15 17.24
CA LYS A 391 1.78 16.86 18.12
C LYS A 391 2.09 15.37 18.08
N ARG A 392 3.36 15.03 17.90
CA ARG A 392 3.82 13.64 17.72
C ARG A 392 4.61 13.20 18.94
N SER A 393 4.29 12.02 19.45
CA SER A 393 5.13 11.35 20.44
C SER A 393 5.93 10.24 19.78
N ASP A 394 7.25 10.33 19.92
CA ASP A 394 8.14 9.29 19.45
C ASP A 394 8.14 8.08 20.41
N ALA A 395 8.91 7.04 20.06
CA ALA A 395 9.02 5.85 20.88
C ALA A 395 9.54 6.13 22.30
N ALA A 396 10.48 7.06 22.46
CA ALA A 396 11.09 7.36 23.74
C ALA A 396 10.14 8.17 24.63
N GLU A 397 9.42 9.14 24.05
CA GLU A 397 8.40 9.91 24.74
C GLU A 397 7.24 9.01 25.19
N ILE A 398 6.76 8.10 24.34
CA ILE A 398 5.71 7.14 24.70
C ILE A 398 6.15 6.27 25.89
N ASN A 399 7.36 5.72 25.85
CA ASN A 399 7.88 4.90 26.96
C ASN A 399 8.02 5.72 28.25
N ARG A 400 8.42 6.99 28.15
CA ARG A 400 8.51 7.91 29.29
C ARG A 400 7.12 8.18 29.89
N ILE A 401 6.12 8.46 29.04
CA ILE A 401 4.73 8.68 29.47
C ILE A 401 4.20 7.44 30.20
N ILE A 402 4.42 6.24 29.66
CA ILE A 402 4.00 4.98 30.29
C ILE A 402 4.61 4.83 31.69
N ALA A 403 5.90 5.11 31.84
CA ALA A 403 6.61 5.00 33.11
C ALA A 403 6.15 6.06 34.12
N GLU A 404 6.16 7.34 33.74
CA GLU A 404 5.80 8.48 34.62
C GLU A 404 4.36 8.46 35.09
N ARG A 405 3.43 7.98 34.25
CA ARG A 405 2.00 7.89 34.57
C ARG A 405 1.59 6.48 35.06
N GLN A 406 2.55 5.56 35.19
CA GLN A 406 2.32 4.18 35.62
C GLN A 406 1.18 3.50 34.83
N LEU A 407 1.18 3.66 33.50
CA LEU A 407 0.10 3.18 32.62
C LEU A 407 0.09 1.65 32.46
N THR A 408 1.13 0.97 32.95
CA THR A 408 1.08 -0.49 33.08
C THR A 408 0.00 -0.94 34.06
N GLN A 409 -0.45 -0.09 34.99
CA GLN A 409 -1.63 -0.34 35.83
C GLN A 409 -2.93 -0.07 35.04
N ARG A 410 -3.90 -1.00 35.14
CA ARG A 410 -5.14 -0.96 34.32
C ARG A 410 -5.94 0.32 34.56
N ASP A 411 -6.21 0.67 35.81
CA ASP A 411 -7.06 1.83 36.14
C ASP A 411 -6.42 3.15 35.66
N ASN A 412 -5.09 3.26 35.77
CA ASN A 412 -4.35 4.43 35.28
C ASN A 412 -4.43 4.54 33.76
N LEU A 413 -4.30 3.42 33.03
CA LEU A 413 -4.45 3.39 31.59
C LEU A 413 -5.86 3.83 31.18
N MET A 414 -6.89 3.24 31.78
CA MET A 414 -8.29 3.57 31.46
C MET A 414 -8.60 5.06 31.72
N ALA A 415 -8.16 5.59 32.86
CA ALA A 415 -8.31 7.01 33.17
C ALA A 415 -7.52 7.91 32.20
N PHE A 416 -6.32 7.51 31.80
CA PHE A 416 -5.49 8.23 30.85
C PHE A 416 -6.11 8.24 29.45
N LEU A 417 -6.60 7.09 28.96
CA LEU A 417 -7.28 6.97 27.68
C LEU A 417 -8.55 7.83 27.69
N SER A 418 -9.41 7.69 28.70
CA SER A 418 -10.64 8.47 28.80
C SER A 418 -10.35 9.98 28.74
N LYS A 419 -9.46 10.51 29.58
CA LYS A 419 -9.18 11.95 29.69
C LYS A 419 -8.26 12.51 28.60
N ASN A 420 -7.38 11.71 28.02
CA ASN A 420 -6.30 12.12 27.12
C ASN A 420 -5.62 13.45 27.53
N PRO A 421 -5.03 13.55 28.74
CA PRO A 421 -4.60 14.81 29.33
C PRO A 421 -3.46 15.51 28.57
N LEU A 422 -2.78 14.79 27.68
CA LEU A 422 -1.67 15.31 26.88
C LEU A 422 -2.08 15.62 25.43
N ALA A 423 -3.37 15.50 25.09
CA ALA A 423 -3.92 15.66 23.75
C ALA A 423 -3.14 14.86 22.69
N LEU A 424 -2.81 13.60 23.01
CA LEU A 424 -2.10 12.71 22.10
C LEU A 424 -3.01 12.28 20.95
N ASP A 425 -2.39 12.02 19.80
CA ASP A 425 -3.07 11.44 18.65
C ASP A 425 -3.49 9.98 18.92
N ILE A 426 -4.48 9.50 18.16
CA ILE A 426 -5.02 8.14 18.30
C ILE A 426 -3.95 7.05 18.13
N ALA A 427 -3.00 7.23 17.20
CA ALA A 427 -1.94 6.23 16.97
C ALA A 427 -1.05 6.09 18.20
N SER A 428 -0.74 7.22 18.85
CA SER A 428 0.01 7.27 20.10
C SER A 428 -0.75 6.58 21.24
N LEU A 429 -2.07 6.82 21.38
CA LEU A 429 -2.91 6.16 22.39
C LEU A 429 -3.05 4.65 22.17
N MET A 430 -3.27 4.21 20.92
CA MET A 430 -3.31 2.79 20.55
C MET A 430 -1.98 2.11 20.87
N ARG A 431 -0.86 2.76 20.53
CA ARG A 431 0.48 2.25 20.82
C ARG A 431 0.74 2.14 22.32
N ILE A 432 0.34 3.14 23.12
CA ILE A 432 0.44 3.08 24.58
C ILE A 432 -0.34 1.88 25.11
N THR A 433 -1.56 1.67 24.64
CA THR A 433 -2.45 0.57 25.05
C THR A 433 -1.80 -0.78 24.78
N GLU A 434 -1.27 -0.98 23.57
CA GLU A 434 -0.60 -2.22 23.17
C GLU A 434 0.68 -2.50 23.96
N LEU A 435 1.52 -1.47 24.18
CA LEU A 435 2.72 -1.62 25.00
C LEU A 435 2.38 -1.98 26.45
N CYS A 436 1.33 -1.39 27.01
CA CYS A 436 0.88 -1.70 28.36
C CYS A 436 0.35 -3.13 28.46
N ASN A 437 -0.39 -3.62 27.46
CA ASN A 437 -0.85 -5.00 27.39
C ASN A 437 0.32 -5.99 27.29
N ALA A 438 1.29 -5.72 26.40
CA ALA A 438 2.49 -6.54 26.25
C ALA A 438 3.41 -6.57 27.49
N HIS A 439 3.40 -5.53 28.32
CA HIS A 439 4.14 -5.54 29.59
C HIS A 439 3.47 -6.40 30.68
N ARG A 440 2.14 -6.53 30.64
CA ARG A 440 1.36 -7.33 31.59
C ARG A 440 1.46 -8.81 31.27
N ASP A 441 1.29 -9.14 30.00
CA ASP A 441 1.48 -10.49 29.51
C ASP A 441 2.90 -10.65 29.02
N LYS A 442 3.76 -11.34 29.79
CA LYS A 442 5.11 -11.74 29.33
C LYS A 442 5.13 -12.49 27.98
N ASN A 443 3.97 -12.72 27.37
CA ASN A 443 3.75 -13.37 26.10
C ASN A 443 2.44 -12.85 25.45
N ALA A 444 2.60 -12.16 24.31
CA ALA A 444 1.62 -12.04 23.22
C ALA A 444 0.53 -10.94 23.27
N ALA A 445 0.94 -9.74 22.84
CA ALA A 445 0.32 -9.01 21.74
C ALA A 445 1.42 -8.07 21.19
N PHE A 446 1.62 -8.02 19.88
CA PHE A 446 2.62 -7.13 19.28
C PHE A 446 1.91 -5.97 18.57
N TYR A 447 2.32 -4.74 18.86
CA TYR A 447 1.74 -3.54 18.27
C TYR A 447 1.90 -3.54 16.74
N THR A 448 0.80 -3.78 16.03
CA THR A 448 0.75 -3.64 14.57
C THR A 448 0.70 -2.15 14.23
N ASN A 449 1.85 -1.58 13.85
CA ASN A 449 1.93 -0.15 13.58
C ASN A 449 1.13 0.25 12.32
N LYS A 450 0.74 1.53 12.26
CA LYS A 450 0.00 2.11 11.12
C LYS A 450 0.60 1.78 9.75
N PHE A 451 1.93 1.75 9.65
CA PHE A 451 2.61 1.43 8.41
C PHE A 451 2.35 0.00 7.94
N ILE A 452 2.45 -1.00 8.83
CA ILE A 452 2.09 -2.39 8.50
C ILE A 452 0.64 -2.45 8.06
N VAL A 453 -0.27 -1.86 8.83
CA VAL A 453 -1.71 -1.90 8.52
C VAL A 453 -1.97 -1.31 7.13
N ASN A 454 -1.35 -0.18 6.79
CA ASN A 454 -1.45 0.42 5.45
C ASN A 454 -1.06 -0.55 4.32
N GLU A 455 0.06 -1.25 4.46
CA GLU A 455 0.51 -2.23 3.46
C GLU A 455 -0.47 -3.40 3.33
N ILE A 456 -1.02 -3.87 4.47
CA ILE A 456 -2.02 -4.95 4.48
C ILE A 456 -3.30 -4.50 3.75
N MET A 457 -3.78 -3.28 3.99
CA MET A 457 -5.01 -2.77 3.35
C MET A 457 -4.93 -2.81 1.82
N GLY A 458 -3.74 -2.67 1.23
CA GLY A 458 -3.53 -2.77 -0.21
C GLY A 458 -3.79 -4.17 -0.80
N GLU A 459 -3.76 -5.20 0.04
CA GLU A 459 -3.91 -6.61 -0.33
C GLU A 459 -5.30 -7.18 -0.01
N LEU A 460 -6.14 -6.41 0.70
CA LEU A 460 -7.49 -6.83 1.08
C LEU A 460 -8.47 -6.78 -0.11
N PRO A 461 -9.49 -7.67 -0.12
CA PRO A 461 -10.48 -7.70 -1.19
C PRO A 461 -11.35 -6.43 -1.21
N THR A 462 -11.79 -6.06 -2.41
CA THR A 462 -12.91 -5.14 -2.62
C THR A 462 -14.22 -5.92 -2.69
N PHE A 463 -15.30 -5.38 -2.14
CA PHE A 463 -16.61 -6.01 -2.16
C PHE A 463 -17.61 -5.23 -3.00
N SER A 464 -18.53 -5.96 -3.64
CA SER A 464 -19.69 -5.40 -4.36
C SER A 464 -21.01 -5.79 -3.70
N LYS A 465 -20.97 -6.31 -2.46
CA LYS A 465 -22.14 -6.70 -1.67
C LYS A 465 -22.72 -5.47 -0.96
N ASN A 466 -24.02 -5.48 -0.69
CA ASN A 466 -24.67 -4.42 0.10
C ASN A 466 -24.36 -4.54 1.59
N GLU A 467 -24.18 -5.76 2.08
CA GLU A 467 -23.72 -6.05 3.45
C GLU A 467 -22.53 -7.00 3.38
N ILE A 468 -21.50 -6.73 4.20
CA ILE A 468 -20.39 -7.65 4.43
C ILE A 468 -20.16 -7.85 5.93
N ARG A 469 -19.56 -8.99 6.27
CA ARG A 469 -19.17 -9.33 7.65
C ARG A 469 -17.65 -9.49 7.74
N ILE A 470 -17.05 -8.74 8.65
CA ILE A 470 -15.62 -8.75 8.93
C ILE A 470 -15.39 -9.24 10.36
N LEU A 471 -14.37 -10.07 10.56
CA LEU A 471 -13.93 -10.52 11.87
C LEU A 471 -12.50 -10.04 12.15
N GLU A 472 -12.31 -9.41 13.29
CA GLU A 472 -11.01 -9.23 13.95
C GLU A 472 -10.97 -10.19 15.16
N PRO A 473 -10.15 -11.27 15.12
CA PRO A 473 -10.20 -12.34 16.10
C PRO A 473 -9.43 -12.08 17.42
N SER A 474 -8.69 -10.97 17.53
CA SER A 474 -7.85 -10.60 18.67
C SER A 474 -7.59 -9.09 18.66
N VAL A 475 -8.62 -8.29 19.00
CA VAL A 475 -8.67 -6.87 18.62
C VAL A 475 -7.65 -5.99 19.32
N GLY A 476 -7.33 -6.27 20.57
CA GLY A 476 -6.43 -5.43 21.36
C GLY A 476 -6.86 -3.97 21.33
N ALA A 477 -5.98 -3.06 20.92
CA ALA A 477 -6.28 -1.64 20.76
C ALA A 477 -7.04 -1.28 19.47
N GLY A 478 -7.30 -2.25 18.58
CA GLY A 478 -8.10 -2.06 17.37
C GLY A 478 -7.38 -1.40 16.20
N SER A 479 -6.07 -1.65 16.02
CA SER A 479 -5.23 -0.95 15.02
C SER A 479 -5.75 -1.02 13.58
N PHE A 480 -6.47 -2.10 13.23
CA PHE A 480 -7.07 -2.29 11.91
C PHE A 480 -8.35 -1.48 11.70
N VAL A 481 -9.09 -1.17 12.77
CA VAL A 481 -10.46 -0.62 12.69
C VAL A 481 -10.54 0.72 11.94
N PRO A 482 -9.69 1.73 12.21
CA PRO A 482 -9.73 2.99 11.46
C PRO A 482 -9.48 2.80 9.96
N PHE A 483 -8.63 1.84 9.60
CA PHE A 483 -8.31 1.55 8.20
C PHE A 483 -9.45 0.80 7.51
N LEU A 484 -10.14 -0.10 8.23
CA LEU A 484 -11.32 -0.79 7.71
C LEU A 484 -12.48 0.18 7.45
N PHE A 485 -12.71 1.14 8.34
CA PHE A 485 -13.67 2.23 8.10
C PHE A 485 -13.38 2.93 6.79
N LYS A 486 -12.11 3.26 6.55
CA LYS A 486 -11.71 3.99 5.35
C LYS A 486 -11.76 3.13 4.10
N LEU A 487 -11.30 1.88 4.17
CA LEU A 487 -11.24 0.96 3.04
C LEU A 487 -12.65 0.61 2.53
N TYR A 488 -13.59 0.39 3.45
CA TYR A 488 -14.96 -0.06 3.17
C TYR A 488 -16.02 1.04 3.37
N GLU A 489 -15.63 2.32 3.31
CA GLU A 489 -16.53 3.48 3.41
C GLU A 489 -17.60 3.50 2.30
N ASN A 490 -17.35 2.81 1.18
CA ASN A 490 -18.27 2.69 0.05
C ASN A 490 -19.20 1.46 0.11
N VAL A 491 -19.04 0.60 1.12
CA VAL A 491 -19.92 -0.56 1.31
C VAL A 491 -21.15 -0.10 2.10
N PRO A 492 -22.39 -0.34 1.62
CA PRO A 492 -23.58 0.21 2.26
C PRO A 492 -23.74 -0.17 3.74
N HIS A 493 -23.40 -1.40 4.11
CA HIS A 493 -23.39 -1.86 5.49
C HIS A 493 -22.24 -2.82 5.77
N VAL A 494 -21.52 -2.62 6.87
CA VAL A 494 -20.43 -3.47 7.33
C VAL A 494 -20.69 -3.88 8.77
N ILE A 495 -20.74 -5.19 9.01
CA ILE A 495 -20.78 -5.75 10.37
C ILE A 495 -19.36 -6.18 10.72
N LEU A 496 -18.79 -5.56 11.74
CA LEU A 496 -17.46 -5.88 12.24
C LEU A 496 -17.58 -6.53 13.62
N ASP A 497 -17.21 -7.79 13.70
CA ASP A 497 -17.07 -8.48 14.98
C ASP A 497 -15.63 -8.35 15.45
N VAL A 498 -15.48 -7.90 16.68
CA VAL A 498 -14.19 -7.83 17.37
C VAL A 498 -14.20 -8.77 18.55
N VAL A 499 -13.17 -9.62 18.62
CA VAL A 499 -13.03 -10.62 19.68
C VAL A 499 -11.81 -10.28 20.53
N ASP A 500 -11.97 -10.32 21.85
CA ASP A 500 -10.85 -10.34 22.80
C ASP A 500 -11.20 -11.27 23.96
N VAL A 501 -10.19 -11.89 24.55
CA VAL A 501 -10.39 -12.77 25.72
C VAL A 501 -10.48 -11.95 27.02
N ASP A 502 -9.95 -10.73 27.04
CA ASP A 502 -9.97 -9.83 28.20
C ASP A 502 -11.03 -8.73 28.04
N GLN A 503 -12.04 -8.76 28.90
CA GLN A 503 -13.07 -7.71 28.96
C GLN A 503 -12.46 -6.31 29.15
N LYS A 504 -11.33 -6.19 29.87
CA LYS A 504 -10.64 -4.90 30.08
C LYS A 504 -9.95 -4.39 28.81
N SER A 505 -9.49 -5.28 27.93
CA SER A 505 -9.00 -4.90 26.61
C SER A 505 -10.12 -4.32 25.76
N LEU A 506 -11.31 -4.94 25.79
CA LEU A 506 -12.50 -4.42 25.09
C LEU A 506 -12.94 -3.05 25.64
N GLU A 507 -12.91 -2.85 26.96
CA GLU A 507 -13.19 -1.54 27.55
C GLU A 507 -12.18 -0.47 27.06
N ALA A 508 -10.89 -0.81 26.97
CA ALA A 508 -9.86 0.10 26.44
C ALA A 508 -10.06 0.39 24.94
N PHE A 509 -10.40 -0.64 24.17
CA PHE A 509 -10.79 -0.51 22.76
C PHE A 509 -11.98 0.43 22.60
N ASP A 510 -13.03 0.30 23.41
CA ASP A 510 -14.20 1.17 23.37
C ASP A 510 -13.84 2.63 23.65
N LEU A 511 -12.99 2.91 24.64
CA LEU A 511 -12.49 4.27 24.90
C LEU A 511 -11.70 4.86 23.73
N LEU A 512 -10.96 4.03 22.98
CA LEU A 512 -10.25 4.47 21.78
C LEU A 512 -11.23 4.69 20.62
N LEU A 513 -12.19 3.79 20.47
CA LEU A 513 -13.21 3.85 19.42
C LEU A 513 -14.11 5.07 19.57
N ASP A 514 -14.47 5.45 20.80
CA ASP A 514 -15.23 6.67 21.09
C ASP A 514 -14.51 7.93 20.58
N LYS A 515 -13.17 7.94 20.60
CA LYS A 515 -12.37 9.04 20.07
C LYS A 515 -12.18 8.98 18.56
N ILE A 516 -12.23 7.79 17.98
CA ILE A 516 -12.16 7.59 16.53
C ILE A 516 -13.49 7.98 15.87
N GLY A 517 -14.60 7.67 16.53
CA GLY A 517 -15.95 7.74 15.97
C GLY A 517 -16.26 6.54 15.08
N ILE A 518 -17.38 5.87 15.33
CA ILE A 518 -17.82 4.74 14.48
C ILE A 518 -18.33 5.30 13.16
N ALA A 519 -17.83 4.76 12.04
CA ALA A 519 -18.34 5.10 10.72
C ALA A 519 -19.84 4.74 10.59
N HIS A 520 -20.62 5.63 9.98
CA HIS A 520 -22.09 5.51 9.90
C HIS A 520 -22.61 4.20 9.27
N ASN A 521 -21.80 3.57 8.41
CA ASN A 521 -22.12 2.31 7.73
C ASN A 521 -21.63 1.07 8.51
N PHE A 522 -21.01 1.24 9.68
CA PHE A 522 -20.47 0.15 10.50
C PHE A 522 -21.34 -0.16 11.71
N THR A 523 -21.64 -1.45 11.88
CA THR A 523 -22.11 -2.02 13.14
C THR A 523 -20.96 -2.82 13.75
N ILE A 524 -20.59 -2.56 15.01
CA ILE A 524 -19.45 -3.23 15.66
C ILE A 524 -19.94 -4.03 16.86
N ASN A 525 -19.76 -5.35 16.82
CA ASN A 525 -20.11 -6.25 17.93
C ASN A 525 -18.87 -6.58 18.73
N ARG A 526 -18.96 -6.49 20.07
CA ARG A 526 -17.87 -6.85 21.00
C ARG A 526 -18.13 -8.24 21.54
N ILE A 527 -17.16 -9.12 21.41
CA ILE A 527 -17.25 -10.50 21.87
C ILE A 527 -16.11 -10.73 22.86
N CYS A 528 -16.46 -10.78 24.16
CA CYS A 528 -15.52 -11.16 25.21
C CYS A 528 -15.50 -12.69 25.34
N HIS A 529 -14.62 -13.36 24.60
CA HIS A 529 -14.50 -14.81 24.62
C HIS A 529 -13.11 -15.25 24.15
N ASP A 530 -12.66 -16.43 24.59
CA ASP A 530 -11.52 -17.08 23.94
C ASP A 530 -11.91 -17.44 22.50
N PHE A 531 -11.26 -16.82 21.51
CA PHE A 531 -11.53 -17.03 20.10
C PHE A 531 -11.41 -18.50 19.68
N LEU A 532 -10.50 -19.26 20.29
CA LEU A 532 -10.32 -20.66 19.94
C LEU A 532 -11.54 -21.51 20.28
N THR A 533 -12.28 -21.17 21.33
CA THR A 533 -13.47 -21.90 21.79
C THR A 533 -14.79 -21.24 21.39
N TRP A 534 -14.75 -19.97 20.97
CA TRP A 534 -15.93 -19.24 20.49
C TRP A 534 -16.35 -19.71 19.09
N GLU A 535 -17.61 -20.11 18.91
CA GLU A 535 -18.10 -20.57 17.61
C GLU A 535 -18.87 -19.47 16.85
N PRO A 536 -18.40 -19.05 15.66
CA PRO A 536 -19.09 -18.03 14.88
C PRO A 536 -20.40 -18.58 14.30
N THR A 537 -21.46 -17.77 14.37
CA THR A 537 -22.79 -18.15 13.87
C THR A 537 -22.88 -18.08 12.33
N TYR A 538 -22.01 -17.32 11.70
CA TYR A 538 -21.99 -17.09 10.25
C TYR A 538 -20.58 -17.21 9.69
N ARG A 539 -20.51 -17.38 8.38
CA ARG A 539 -19.27 -17.27 7.64
C ARG A 539 -18.97 -15.79 7.36
N TYR A 540 -17.73 -15.39 7.55
CA TYR A 540 -17.24 -14.05 7.26
C TYR A 540 -16.82 -13.89 5.81
N ASP A 541 -16.97 -12.66 5.31
CA ASP A 541 -16.39 -12.24 4.03
C ASP A 541 -14.88 -12.02 4.15
N LEU A 542 -14.46 -11.50 5.30
CA LEU A 542 -13.06 -11.21 5.62
C LEU A 542 -12.77 -11.49 7.09
N VAL A 543 -11.64 -12.14 7.34
CA VAL A 543 -10.96 -12.10 8.64
C VAL A 543 -9.67 -11.34 8.46
N VAL A 544 -9.40 -10.38 9.33
CA VAL A 544 -8.16 -9.60 9.33
C VAL A 544 -7.69 -9.35 10.75
N GLY A 545 -6.39 -9.44 11.01
CA GLY A 545 -5.87 -9.18 12.35
C GLY A 545 -4.43 -9.62 12.59
N ASN A 546 -3.97 -9.43 13.83
CA ASN A 546 -2.68 -9.90 14.30
C ASN A 546 -2.85 -10.89 15.46
N PRO A 547 -2.93 -12.21 15.19
CA PRO A 547 -3.09 -13.21 16.23
C PRO A 547 -1.89 -13.25 17.19
N PRO A 548 -2.09 -13.71 18.43
CA PRO A 548 -1.00 -13.87 19.39
C PRO A 548 0.04 -14.90 18.91
N PHE A 549 1.34 -14.59 19.08
CA PHE A 549 2.45 -15.46 18.65
C PHE A 549 2.94 -16.44 19.72
N SER A 550 2.34 -16.43 20.92
CA SER A 550 2.73 -17.32 22.01
C SER A 550 2.27 -18.76 21.78
N LYS A 551 2.80 -19.65 22.62
CA LYS A 551 2.37 -21.04 22.67
C LYS A 551 1.48 -21.27 23.88
N LEU A 552 0.44 -22.08 23.71
CA LEU A 552 -0.31 -22.65 24.81
C LEU A 552 0.61 -23.53 25.64
N LYS A 553 0.60 -23.35 26.97
CA LYS A 553 1.32 -24.25 27.89
C LYS A 553 0.73 -25.66 27.86
N LYS A 554 -0.60 -25.76 27.80
CA LYS A 554 -1.38 -26.99 27.68
C LYS A 554 -2.74 -26.65 27.05
N LYS A 555 -3.27 -27.53 26.20
CA LYS A 555 -4.64 -27.41 25.69
C LYS A 555 -5.64 -27.82 26.78
N THR A 556 -6.63 -26.98 27.05
CA THR A 556 -7.77 -27.33 27.92
C THR A 556 -8.71 -28.29 27.18
N PRO A 557 -9.60 -29.03 27.86
CA PRO A 557 -10.60 -29.88 27.20
C PRO A 557 -11.41 -29.14 26.14
N ASP A 558 -11.82 -27.90 26.43
CA ASP A 558 -12.59 -27.07 25.49
C ASP A 558 -11.78 -26.70 24.24
N ILE A 559 -10.48 -26.39 24.39
CA ILE A 559 -9.60 -26.12 23.23
C ILE A 559 -9.36 -27.40 22.43
N ILE A 560 -9.20 -28.55 23.09
CA ILE A 560 -9.06 -29.85 22.40
C ILE A 560 -10.31 -30.12 21.54
N GLU A 561 -11.50 -29.93 22.13
CA GLU A 561 -12.76 -30.11 21.42
C GLU A 561 -12.92 -29.11 20.27
N ALA A 562 -12.63 -27.82 20.51
CA ALA A 562 -12.75 -26.79 19.48
C ALA A 562 -11.73 -26.96 18.34
N THR A 563 -10.58 -27.59 18.60
CA THR A 563 -9.52 -27.82 17.60
C THR A 563 -9.52 -29.25 17.05
N LYS A 564 -10.51 -30.10 17.38
CA LYS A 564 -10.53 -31.51 16.98
C LYS A 564 -10.55 -31.75 15.47
N TYR A 565 -11.04 -30.77 14.70
CA TYR A 565 -11.09 -30.83 13.24
C TYR A 565 -9.96 -30.06 12.54
N ASN A 566 -9.07 -29.42 13.30
CA ASN A 566 -7.88 -28.78 12.73
C ASN A 566 -7.02 -29.83 12.01
N LYS A 567 -6.29 -29.41 10.98
CA LYS A 567 -5.34 -30.31 10.32
C LYS A 567 -4.10 -30.48 11.18
N ASN A 568 -3.61 -29.41 11.79
CA ASN A 568 -2.47 -29.49 12.70
C ASN A 568 -2.90 -29.77 14.14
N GLN A 569 -2.95 -31.07 14.49
CA GLN A 569 -3.27 -31.50 15.85
C GLN A 569 -2.10 -31.31 16.83
N ALA A 570 -0.86 -31.32 16.34
CA ALA A 570 0.36 -31.30 17.14
C ALA A 570 0.75 -29.91 17.65
N THR A 571 0.36 -28.84 16.94
CA THR A 571 0.76 -27.47 17.30
C THR A 571 0.09 -26.98 18.59
N ASN A 572 0.88 -26.25 19.38
CA ASN A 572 0.40 -25.41 20.49
C ASN A 572 0.58 -23.93 20.18
N ASN A 573 1.05 -23.58 18.98
CA ASN A 573 1.24 -22.19 18.59
C ASN A 573 -0.11 -21.54 18.28
N LEU A 574 -0.42 -20.45 18.99
CA LEU A 574 -1.71 -19.77 18.84
C LEU A 574 -1.92 -19.22 17.43
N ALA A 575 -0.90 -18.67 16.78
CA ALA A 575 -1.03 -18.13 15.43
C ALA A 575 -1.46 -19.21 14.41
N ALA A 576 -0.98 -20.45 14.55
CA ALA A 576 -1.42 -21.56 13.71
C ALA A 576 -2.87 -21.97 14.00
N LEU A 577 -3.24 -22.07 15.28
CA LEU A 577 -4.61 -22.43 15.68
C LEU A 577 -5.62 -21.37 15.22
N PHE A 578 -5.27 -20.09 15.36
CA PHE A 578 -6.06 -18.97 14.86
C PHE A 578 -6.18 -19.04 13.33
N LEU A 579 -5.08 -19.21 12.61
CA LEU A 579 -5.10 -19.29 11.14
C LEU A 579 -6.05 -20.38 10.65
N GLU A 580 -5.96 -21.60 11.18
CA GLU A 580 -6.81 -22.72 10.76
C GLU A 580 -8.30 -22.46 11.07
N LYS A 581 -8.61 -21.93 12.26
CA LYS A 581 -10.00 -21.56 12.62
C LYS A 581 -10.55 -20.46 11.71
N CYS A 582 -9.77 -19.42 11.45
CA CYS A 582 -10.14 -18.33 10.53
C CYS A 582 -10.39 -18.84 9.10
N MET A 583 -9.58 -19.79 8.62
CA MET A 583 -9.79 -20.44 7.32
C MET A 583 -11.09 -21.26 7.30
N GLY A 584 -11.45 -21.86 8.44
CA GLY A 584 -12.71 -22.56 8.65
C GLY A 584 -13.94 -21.65 8.56
N CYS A 585 -13.85 -20.41 9.03
CA CYS A 585 -15.01 -19.50 9.15
C CYS A 585 -15.06 -18.31 8.17
N SER A 586 -14.11 -18.17 7.22
CA SER A 586 -14.07 -16.99 6.32
C SER A 586 -13.79 -17.31 4.86
N ASP A 587 -14.29 -16.48 3.95
CA ASP A 587 -13.98 -16.54 2.51
C ASP A 587 -12.61 -15.93 2.16
N CYS A 588 -12.13 -14.96 2.96
CA CYS A 588 -10.79 -14.37 2.87
C CYS A 588 -10.18 -14.22 4.27
N VAL A 589 -8.90 -14.57 4.43
CA VAL A 589 -8.18 -14.49 5.70
C VAL A 589 -6.87 -13.73 5.46
N ALA A 590 -6.67 -12.61 6.15
CA ALA A 590 -5.48 -11.78 6.08
C ALA A 590 -4.88 -11.60 7.48
N LEU A 591 -3.92 -12.44 7.84
CA LEU A 591 -3.33 -12.43 9.19
C LEU A 591 -1.86 -12.04 9.16
N VAL A 592 -1.45 -11.25 10.15
CA VAL A 592 -0.03 -11.02 10.46
C VAL A 592 0.50 -12.25 11.20
N LEU A 593 1.48 -12.92 10.62
CA LEU A 593 2.02 -14.19 11.10
C LEU A 593 3.53 -14.07 11.31
N ASN A 594 4.06 -14.88 12.22
CA ASN A 594 5.50 -15.09 12.33
C ASN A 594 6.00 -15.85 11.09
N LYS A 595 7.09 -15.38 10.49
CA LYS A 595 7.71 -15.98 9.30
C LYS A 595 8.14 -17.44 9.51
N ASN A 596 8.33 -17.87 10.76
CA ASN A 596 8.65 -19.26 11.12
C ASN A 596 7.62 -20.29 10.62
N ILE A 597 6.38 -19.90 10.35
CA ILE A 597 5.36 -20.78 9.75
C ILE A 597 5.82 -21.36 8.40
N LEU A 598 6.68 -20.64 7.67
CA LEU A 598 7.21 -21.08 6.37
C LEU A 598 8.15 -22.28 6.50
N SER A 599 8.86 -22.44 7.62
CA SER A 599 10.00 -23.35 7.70
C SER A 599 10.10 -24.23 8.94
N THR A 600 9.36 -23.96 10.02
CA THR A 600 9.48 -24.74 11.26
C THR A 600 8.61 -26.00 11.21
N GLU A 601 9.11 -27.12 11.72
CA GLU A 601 8.46 -28.45 11.68
C GLU A 601 7.07 -28.45 12.34
N GLU A 602 6.90 -27.71 13.44
CA GLU A 602 5.61 -27.54 14.14
C GLU A 602 4.46 -27.09 13.23
N TYR A 603 4.75 -26.42 12.11
CA TYR A 603 3.74 -25.95 11.15
C TYR A 603 3.63 -26.83 9.90
N SER A 604 4.23 -28.02 9.86
CA SER A 604 4.20 -28.88 8.67
C SER A 604 2.78 -29.18 8.21
N GLU A 605 1.89 -29.59 9.11
CA GLU A 605 0.49 -29.87 8.78
C GLU A 605 -0.30 -28.61 8.40
N THR A 606 0.00 -27.47 9.04
CA THR A 606 -0.60 -26.19 8.65
C THR A 606 -0.15 -25.79 7.23
N ARG A 607 1.11 -26.04 6.86
CA ARG A 607 1.61 -25.85 5.48
C ARG A 607 0.95 -26.82 4.50
N ASN A 608 0.77 -28.09 4.86
CA ASN A 608 0.03 -29.06 4.03
C ASN A 608 -1.37 -28.55 3.71
N LEU A 609 -2.10 -28.01 4.70
CA LEU A 609 -3.39 -27.37 4.48
C LEU A 609 -3.28 -26.17 3.53
N LEU A 610 -2.32 -25.27 3.76
CA LEU A 610 -2.11 -24.08 2.94
C LEU A 610 -1.81 -24.40 1.47
N ARG A 611 -1.16 -25.53 1.17
CA ARG A 611 -0.94 -26.01 -0.21
C ARG A 611 -2.24 -26.24 -0.97
N THR A 612 -3.32 -26.60 -0.27
CA THR A 612 -4.59 -26.98 -0.91
C THR A 612 -5.51 -25.80 -1.24
N VAL A 613 -5.18 -24.60 -0.75
CA VAL A 613 -5.98 -23.38 -0.88
C VAL A 613 -5.18 -22.29 -1.57
N LYS A 614 -5.85 -21.24 -2.04
CA LYS A 614 -5.18 -20.10 -2.66
C LYS A 614 -4.53 -19.19 -1.62
N ILE A 615 -3.21 -19.10 -1.65
CA ILE A 615 -2.42 -18.01 -1.05
C ILE A 615 -2.34 -16.90 -2.10
N ALA A 616 -3.13 -15.84 -1.94
CA ALA A 616 -3.16 -14.75 -2.90
C ALA A 616 -1.90 -13.88 -2.80
N SER A 617 -1.50 -13.51 -1.58
CA SER A 617 -0.29 -12.73 -1.37
C SER A 617 0.38 -12.98 -0.01
N ILE A 618 1.70 -12.73 0.01
CA ILE A 618 2.56 -12.73 1.18
C ILE A 618 3.33 -11.40 1.18
N VAL A 619 3.07 -10.54 2.17
CA VAL A 619 3.83 -9.31 2.39
C VAL A 619 4.85 -9.58 3.50
N ASP A 620 6.12 -9.74 3.14
CA ASP A 620 7.20 -9.97 4.09
C ASP A 620 7.76 -8.65 4.63
N PHE A 621 7.38 -8.33 5.86
CA PHE A 621 7.88 -7.16 6.57
C PHE A 621 9.29 -7.40 7.15
N GLY A 622 9.78 -8.64 7.23
CA GLY A 622 11.00 -8.97 7.95
C GLY A 622 10.99 -8.40 9.37
N ARG A 623 12.07 -7.71 9.77
CA ARG A 623 12.14 -6.97 11.05
C ARG A 623 11.50 -5.58 11.02
N TYR A 624 11.08 -5.08 9.85
CA TYR A 624 10.48 -3.74 9.74
C TYR A 624 9.10 -3.68 10.38
N GLY A 625 8.44 -4.84 10.55
CA GLY A 625 7.14 -4.92 11.17
C GLY A 625 7.14 -4.45 12.62
N PHE A 626 8.02 -5.01 13.46
CA PHE A 626 8.02 -4.75 14.90
C PHE A 626 9.38 -4.24 15.36
N THR A 627 9.51 -2.91 15.45
CA THR A 627 10.74 -2.27 15.96
C THR A 627 10.95 -2.62 17.43
N GLY A 628 12.14 -3.13 17.77
CA GLY A 628 12.50 -3.47 19.16
C GLY A 628 12.25 -4.92 19.55
N VAL A 629 11.71 -5.75 18.64
CA VAL A 629 11.47 -7.18 18.86
C VAL A 629 12.24 -8.00 17.83
N SER A 630 12.92 -9.05 18.26
CA SER A 630 13.67 -9.96 17.38
C SER A 630 12.79 -11.01 16.70
N ILE A 631 11.66 -10.59 16.11
CA ILE A 631 10.73 -11.45 15.39
C ILE A 631 10.59 -10.95 13.96
N GLU A 632 10.59 -11.87 13.00
CA GLU A 632 10.28 -11.58 11.61
C GLU A 632 8.82 -11.92 11.33
N THR A 633 8.12 -10.98 10.71
CA THR A 633 6.68 -11.08 10.48
C THR A 633 6.32 -10.83 9.04
N MET A 634 5.23 -11.44 8.62
CA MET A 634 4.64 -11.26 7.30
C MET A 634 3.13 -11.22 7.41
N CYS A 635 2.45 -10.61 6.45
CA CYS A 635 1.01 -10.80 6.28
C CYS A 635 0.78 -11.85 5.20
N MET A 636 -0.11 -12.82 5.46
CA MET A 636 -0.52 -13.81 4.48
C MET A 636 -2.01 -13.66 4.18
N VAL A 637 -2.36 -13.49 2.92
CA VAL A 637 -3.75 -13.41 2.44
C VAL A 637 -4.13 -14.72 1.77
N VAL A 638 -5.11 -15.41 2.34
CA VAL A 638 -5.57 -16.74 1.93
C VAL A 638 -7.06 -16.69 1.56
N TYR A 639 -7.44 -17.41 0.51
CA TYR A 639 -8.83 -17.66 0.13
C TYR A 639 -9.13 -19.15 0.29
N PRO A 640 -9.66 -19.58 1.45
CA PRO A 640 -9.77 -21.00 1.81
C PRO A 640 -10.62 -21.86 0.85
N ARG A 641 -11.52 -21.23 0.09
CA ARG A 641 -12.42 -21.90 -0.86
C ARG A 641 -12.00 -21.77 -2.32
N GLN A 642 -10.84 -21.17 -2.59
CA GLN A 642 -10.28 -21.06 -3.93
C GLN A 642 -9.09 -22.01 -4.07
N LYS A 643 -8.94 -22.60 -5.27
CA LYS A 643 -7.80 -23.47 -5.58
C LYS A 643 -6.51 -22.64 -5.73
N PRO A 644 -5.33 -23.24 -5.43
CA PRO A 644 -4.03 -22.64 -5.68
C PRO A 644 -3.90 -22.08 -7.09
N LYS A 645 -3.17 -20.96 -7.22
CA LYS A 645 -2.84 -20.34 -8.51
C LYS A 645 -1.49 -19.61 -8.38
N GLU A 646 -1.44 -18.35 -8.76
CA GLU A 646 -0.29 -17.48 -8.58
C GLU A 646 -0.36 -16.81 -7.21
N THR A 647 0.77 -16.81 -6.51
CA THR A 647 0.97 -16.10 -5.25
C THR A 647 1.90 -14.90 -5.51
N THR A 648 1.48 -13.73 -5.04
CA THR A 648 2.32 -12.53 -5.03
C THR A 648 3.12 -12.46 -3.75
N VAL A 649 4.45 -12.34 -3.83
CA VAL A 649 5.32 -12.12 -2.67
C VAL A 649 5.91 -10.71 -2.75
N TYR A 650 5.70 -9.89 -1.74
CA TYR A 650 6.30 -8.56 -1.64
C TYR A 650 7.32 -8.51 -0.51
N SER A 651 8.59 -8.28 -0.85
CA SER A 651 9.66 -8.08 0.12
C SER A 651 9.81 -6.60 0.45
N MET A 652 9.40 -6.20 1.65
CA MET A 652 9.55 -4.81 2.11
C MET A 652 11.02 -4.42 2.30
N LYS A 653 11.87 -5.38 2.68
CA LYS A 653 13.30 -5.16 2.89
C LYS A 653 14.02 -4.76 1.60
N TYR A 654 13.74 -5.49 0.52
CA TYR A 654 14.38 -5.27 -0.78
C TYR A 654 13.52 -4.42 -1.72
N ASN A 655 12.35 -3.97 -1.26
CA ASN A 655 11.34 -3.26 -2.05
C ASN A 655 11.06 -3.93 -3.39
N LYS A 656 10.88 -5.26 -3.38
CA LYS A 656 10.77 -6.07 -4.59
C LYS A 656 9.56 -6.98 -4.54
N LYS A 657 8.84 -7.03 -5.66
CA LYS A 657 7.68 -7.88 -5.88
C LYS A 657 8.09 -9.10 -6.71
N TYR A 658 7.55 -10.25 -6.34
CA TYR A 658 7.70 -11.51 -7.04
C TYR A 658 6.32 -12.12 -7.27
N ILE A 659 6.13 -12.77 -8.41
CA ILE A 659 4.90 -13.50 -8.74
C ILE A 659 5.32 -14.90 -9.11
N HIS A 660 4.82 -15.89 -8.37
CA HIS A 660 5.15 -17.29 -8.57
C HIS A 660 3.90 -18.12 -8.67
N ASN A 661 3.95 -19.24 -9.41
CA ASN A 661 2.99 -20.32 -9.19
C ASN A 661 3.13 -20.81 -7.75
N GLN A 662 2.01 -20.98 -7.05
CA GLN A 662 2.03 -21.37 -5.63
C GLN A 662 2.77 -22.70 -5.43
N ASP A 663 2.45 -23.71 -6.24
CA ASP A 663 3.06 -25.04 -6.16
C ASP A 663 4.59 -25.01 -6.31
N TYR A 664 5.14 -24.01 -7.01
CA TYR A 664 6.58 -23.82 -7.16
C TYR A 664 7.25 -23.36 -5.87
N ILE A 665 6.62 -22.45 -5.12
CA ILE A 665 7.15 -21.94 -3.83
C ILE A 665 6.71 -22.78 -2.63
N THR A 666 5.68 -23.62 -2.79
CA THR A 666 5.20 -24.55 -1.77
C THR A 666 5.54 -26.02 -2.06
N ASP A 667 6.52 -26.25 -2.94
CA ASP A 667 6.95 -27.58 -3.39
C ASP A 667 7.23 -28.53 -2.20
N GLU A 668 6.67 -29.74 -2.27
CA GLU A 668 6.75 -30.76 -1.22
C GLU A 668 8.12 -31.43 -1.12
N THR A 669 8.96 -31.30 -2.14
CA THR A 669 10.34 -31.80 -2.12
C THR A 669 11.21 -31.07 -1.09
N TYR A 670 10.80 -29.88 -0.65
CA TYR A 670 11.49 -29.08 0.34
C TYR A 670 10.73 -29.05 1.67
N PRO A 671 11.43 -29.04 2.83
CA PRO A 671 10.78 -29.01 4.15
C PRO A 671 10.12 -27.66 4.48
N SER A 672 10.33 -26.64 3.65
CA SER A 672 9.86 -25.28 3.86
C SER A 672 9.25 -24.66 2.60
N PHE A 673 8.35 -23.70 2.78
CA PHE A 673 7.90 -22.84 1.69
C PHE A 673 9.02 -21.86 1.33
N LEU A 674 9.43 -21.85 0.06
CA LEU A 674 10.54 -21.05 -0.47
C LEU A 674 10.01 -19.84 -1.23
N ILE A 675 9.59 -18.80 -0.50
CA ILE A 675 8.87 -17.64 -1.07
C ILE A 675 9.75 -16.75 -1.98
N TYR A 676 11.07 -16.97 -2.00
CA TYR A 676 12.04 -16.28 -2.86
C TYR A 676 12.74 -17.22 -3.84
N ARG A 677 12.19 -18.43 -4.06
CA ARG A 677 12.75 -19.43 -4.99
C ARG A 677 12.85 -18.84 -6.41
N ASP A 678 13.97 -19.08 -7.07
CA ASP A 678 14.22 -18.65 -8.44
C ASP A 678 15.04 -19.66 -9.25
N GLU A 679 15.24 -19.38 -10.54
CA GLU A 679 15.95 -20.27 -11.45
C GLU A 679 17.40 -20.56 -11.01
N GLN A 680 18.06 -19.59 -10.37
CA GLN A 680 19.42 -19.77 -9.86
C GLN A 680 19.42 -20.71 -8.65
N PHE A 681 18.42 -20.62 -7.75
CA PHE A 681 18.22 -21.61 -6.70
C PHE A 681 18.01 -23.00 -7.29
N ASP A 682 17.17 -23.14 -8.31
CA ASP A 682 16.90 -24.43 -8.96
C ASP A 682 18.14 -25.02 -9.64
N SER A 683 18.97 -24.18 -10.27
CA SER A 683 20.22 -24.61 -10.91
C SER A 683 21.17 -25.23 -9.89
N VAL A 684 21.32 -24.61 -8.72
CA VAL A 684 22.13 -25.15 -7.63
C VAL A 684 21.49 -26.41 -7.06
N ALA A 685 20.18 -26.40 -6.80
CA ALA A 685 19.46 -27.54 -6.23
C ALA A 685 19.61 -28.82 -7.06
N LYS A 686 19.62 -28.70 -8.40
CA LYS A 686 19.81 -29.85 -9.31
C LYS A 686 21.18 -30.51 -9.19
N LYS A 687 22.20 -29.77 -8.72
CA LYS A 687 23.56 -30.27 -8.52
C LYS A 687 23.73 -31.02 -7.20
N LEU A 688 22.73 -30.98 -6.31
CA LEU A 688 22.85 -31.41 -4.92
C LEU A 688 22.04 -32.68 -4.61
N ASP A 689 22.62 -33.53 -3.77
CA ASP A 689 21.91 -34.54 -3.00
C ASP A 689 21.57 -33.98 -1.62
N PHE A 690 20.27 -33.77 -1.39
CA PHE A 690 19.75 -33.19 -0.15
C PHE A 690 19.58 -34.21 0.96
N ASP A 691 19.34 -33.70 2.17
CA ASP A 691 18.98 -34.50 3.36
C ASP A 691 20.04 -35.54 3.78
N VAL A 692 21.31 -35.28 3.45
CA VAL A 692 22.43 -36.21 3.71
C VAL A 692 22.99 -36.12 5.13
N PHE A 693 22.72 -35.04 5.86
CA PHE A 693 23.18 -34.84 7.24
C PHE A 693 22.00 -34.76 8.22
N SER A 694 22.24 -35.23 9.45
CA SER A 694 21.55 -34.77 10.65
C SER A 694 22.45 -33.75 11.37
N VAL A 695 21.88 -32.97 12.30
CA VAL A 695 22.64 -31.92 13.00
C VAL A 695 22.59 -32.12 14.51
N PHE A 696 23.72 -31.88 15.15
CA PHE A 696 23.81 -31.72 16.60
C PHE A 696 24.46 -30.40 16.95
N ARG A 697 23.98 -29.76 18.01
CA ARG A 697 24.56 -28.52 18.54
C ARG A 697 24.41 -28.51 20.05
N ASP A 698 25.52 -28.27 20.74
CA ASP A 698 25.56 -28.25 22.20
C ASP A 698 25.65 -26.82 22.74
N ARG A 699 24.78 -26.47 23.68
CA ARG A 699 24.76 -25.17 24.35
C ARG A 699 25.28 -25.25 25.80
N GLN A 700 25.76 -26.42 26.23
CA GLN A 700 26.22 -26.68 27.59
C GLN A 700 27.61 -26.08 27.87
N ILE A 701 28.44 -25.91 26.84
CA ILE A 701 29.74 -25.20 26.97
C ILE A 701 29.50 -23.70 27.08
N THR A 702 29.92 -23.12 28.21
CA THR A 702 29.77 -21.70 28.54
C THR A 702 31.10 -21.09 28.94
N LYS A 703 31.17 -19.74 29.03
CA LYS A 703 32.37 -19.04 29.48
C LYS A 703 32.83 -19.49 30.87
N SER A 704 31.91 -19.85 31.77
CA SER A 704 32.24 -20.32 33.13
C SER A 704 32.84 -21.72 33.17
N THR A 705 32.67 -22.51 32.12
CA THR A 705 33.17 -23.89 32.03
C THR A 705 34.43 -24.01 31.16
N THR A 706 34.97 -22.88 30.68
CA THR A 706 36.15 -22.83 29.80
C THR A 706 37.26 -21.98 30.43
N ILE A 707 38.50 -22.28 30.11
CA ILE A 707 39.69 -21.53 30.56
C ILE A 707 40.41 -20.87 29.37
N PRO A 708 41.11 -19.74 29.58
CA PRO A 708 41.78 -19.01 28.49
C PRO A 708 43.15 -19.59 28.11
N THR A 709 43.75 -20.41 28.98
CA THR A 709 45.11 -20.93 28.80
C THR A 709 45.09 -22.42 28.46
N GLN A 710 45.88 -22.80 27.45
CA GLN A 710 46.07 -24.20 27.07
C GLN A 710 46.91 -24.94 28.12
N ASN A 711 46.51 -26.16 28.46
CA ASN A 711 47.33 -27.13 29.20
C ASN A 711 47.03 -28.55 28.67
N ASP A 712 47.81 -29.55 29.10
CA ASP A 712 47.72 -30.92 28.59
C ASP A 712 46.39 -31.63 28.94
N ASP A 713 45.67 -31.12 29.95
CA ASP A 713 44.41 -31.66 30.44
C ASP A 713 43.16 -30.95 29.89
N CYS A 714 43.31 -30.20 28.80
CA CYS A 714 42.20 -29.53 28.13
C CYS A 714 42.11 -29.87 26.64
N LEU A 715 40.92 -29.65 26.07
CA LEU A 715 40.67 -29.66 24.63
C LEU A 715 40.48 -28.23 24.14
N TRP A 716 40.93 -27.92 22.93
CA TRP A 716 40.64 -26.63 22.31
C TRP A 716 39.16 -26.55 21.92
N VAL A 717 38.50 -25.45 22.29
CA VAL A 717 37.11 -25.19 21.94
C VAL A 717 37.04 -24.52 20.57
N VAL A 718 36.53 -25.24 19.57
CA VAL A 718 36.34 -24.70 18.22
C VAL A 718 35.06 -23.88 18.18
N LYS A 719 35.17 -22.62 17.81
CA LYS A 719 34.05 -21.67 17.71
C LYS A 719 33.89 -21.21 16.27
N ALA A 720 32.73 -20.65 15.93
CA ALA A 720 32.40 -20.25 14.55
C ALA A 720 33.46 -19.35 13.88
N ARG A 721 34.07 -18.42 14.62
CA ARG A 721 35.11 -17.52 14.09
C ARG A 721 36.45 -18.21 13.84
N ASN A 722 36.72 -19.34 14.50
CA ASN A 722 37.94 -20.11 14.25
C ASN A 722 37.90 -20.79 12.89
N ILE A 723 36.72 -21.17 12.40
CA ILE A 723 36.55 -21.78 11.08
C ILE A 723 36.72 -20.70 10.01
N ASN A 724 37.74 -20.84 9.17
CA ASN A 724 38.07 -19.89 8.11
C ASN A 724 36.87 -19.68 7.18
N ASP A 725 36.68 -18.45 6.67
CA ASP A 725 35.49 -18.11 5.87
C ASP A 725 35.45 -18.87 4.53
N ASP A 726 36.61 -19.21 3.98
CA ASP A 726 36.76 -20.04 2.77
C ASP A 726 36.59 -21.55 3.04
N GLY A 727 36.47 -21.98 4.30
CA GLY A 727 36.35 -23.39 4.68
C GLY A 727 37.66 -24.17 4.62
N THR A 728 38.83 -23.53 4.54
CA THR A 728 40.14 -24.20 4.43
C THR A 728 40.70 -24.75 5.75
N GLY A 729 39.86 -24.86 6.79
CA GLY A 729 40.24 -25.35 8.11
C GLY A 729 39.94 -24.34 9.21
N VAL A 730 40.79 -24.32 10.23
CA VAL A 730 40.65 -23.44 11.39
C VAL A 730 41.91 -22.64 11.68
N THR A 731 41.72 -21.46 12.25
CA THR A 731 42.80 -20.58 12.70
C THR A 731 42.64 -20.25 14.18
N HIS A 732 43.75 -20.29 14.91
CA HIS A 732 43.84 -19.80 16.28
C HIS A 732 43.68 -18.29 16.32
N ILE A 733 42.87 -17.77 17.25
CA ILE A 733 42.61 -16.34 17.37
C ILE A 733 43.03 -15.87 18.79
N PRO A 734 44.04 -14.99 18.90
CA PRO A 734 44.45 -14.41 20.18
C PRO A 734 43.27 -13.79 20.93
N ASP A 735 43.24 -13.99 22.25
CA ASP A 735 42.20 -13.47 23.16
C ASP A 735 40.75 -13.92 22.85
N TYR A 736 40.57 -14.91 21.98
CA TYR A 736 39.28 -15.48 21.62
C TYR A 736 39.21 -16.99 21.86
N ASP A 737 40.33 -17.68 21.67
CA ASP A 737 40.46 -19.11 21.92
C ASP A 737 40.28 -19.42 23.41
N VAL A 738 39.56 -20.50 23.66
CA VAL A 738 39.32 -21.02 25.00
C VAL A 738 39.44 -22.54 24.98
N PHE A 739 39.65 -23.13 26.15
CA PHE A 739 39.93 -24.54 26.32
C PHE A 739 38.96 -25.15 27.33
N PHE A 740 38.52 -26.38 27.07
CA PHE A 740 37.57 -27.12 27.90
C PHE A 740 38.29 -28.23 28.68
N PRO A 741 38.21 -28.27 30.03
CA PRO A 741 38.88 -29.29 30.82
C PRO A 741 38.38 -30.71 30.54
N LYS A 742 39.29 -31.67 30.32
CA LYS A 742 38.95 -33.07 29.99
C LYS A 742 38.12 -33.77 31.07
N HIS A 743 38.36 -33.46 32.35
CA HIS A 743 37.58 -34.03 33.46
C HIS A 743 36.09 -33.64 33.42
N LEU A 744 35.71 -32.58 32.70
CA LEU A 744 34.32 -32.14 32.55
C LEU A 744 33.63 -32.74 31.33
N LEU A 745 34.29 -33.56 30.51
CA LEU A 745 33.70 -34.09 29.25
C LEU A 745 32.42 -34.87 29.48
N GLN A 746 32.30 -35.60 30.59
CA GLN A 746 31.10 -36.37 30.93
C GLN A 746 29.88 -35.47 31.20
N THR A 747 30.08 -34.16 31.39
CA THR A 747 29.00 -33.20 31.68
C THR A 747 28.35 -32.61 30.43
N VAL A 748 28.96 -32.81 29.24
CA VAL A 748 28.51 -32.21 27.98
C VAL A 748 28.22 -33.27 26.93
N SER A 749 27.12 -33.11 26.21
CA SER A 749 26.65 -34.10 25.24
C SER A 749 27.46 -34.10 23.94
N VAL A 750 28.18 -33.02 23.65
CA VAL A 750 29.08 -32.92 22.48
C VAL A 750 30.33 -33.80 22.61
N SER A 751 30.68 -34.23 23.82
CA SER A 751 31.88 -35.04 24.08
C SER A 751 31.95 -36.33 23.25
N ARG A 752 30.80 -36.90 22.88
CA ARG A 752 30.70 -38.09 22.01
C ARG A 752 31.27 -37.91 20.61
N PHE A 753 31.46 -36.67 20.15
CA PHE A 753 32.02 -36.35 18.83
C PHE A 753 33.51 -35.98 18.90
N VAL A 754 34.13 -35.99 20.09
CA VAL A 754 35.57 -35.74 20.20
C VAL A 754 36.33 -36.89 19.53
N ASN A 755 37.24 -36.54 18.62
CA ASN A 755 38.01 -37.50 17.81
C ASN A 755 37.17 -38.42 16.90
N ASP A 756 35.90 -38.08 16.66
CA ASP A 756 35.07 -38.78 15.68
C ASP A 756 35.31 -38.18 14.29
N ASP A 757 36.04 -38.90 13.43
CA ASP A 757 36.38 -38.44 12.09
C ASP A 757 35.24 -38.67 11.07
N SER A 758 34.12 -39.25 11.48
CA SER A 758 32.95 -39.49 10.64
C SER A 758 32.00 -38.29 10.53
N VAL A 759 32.20 -37.27 11.38
CA VAL A 759 31.38 -36.05 11.43
C VAL A 759 32.10 -34.83 10.87
N TYR A 760 31.32 -33.80 10.54
CA TYR A 760 31.82 -32.53 10.02
C TYR A 760 31.40 -31.37 10.91
N LEU A 761 32.14 -30.27 10.82
CA LEU A 761 31.83 -29.04 11.57
C LEU A 761 31.41 -27.94 10.61
N THR A 762 30.36 -27.21 10.98
CA THR A 762 29.95 -25.99 10.28
C THR A 762 29.64 -24.87 11.27
N PRO A 763 30.03 -23.62 10.98
CA PRO A 763 29.60 -22.46 11.75
C PRO A 763 28.09 -22.36 11.78
N ASN A 764 27.56 -22.11 12.98
CA ASN A 764 26.14 -21.87 13.20
C ASN A 764 25.85 -20.35 13.21
N MET A 765 24.59 -19.97 12.97
CA MET A 765 24.12 -18.57 12.94
C MET A 765 24.85 -17.69 11.92
N THR A 766 25.01 -18.16 10.69
CA THR A 766 25.64 -17.37 9.61
C THR A 766 25.03 -17.66 8.24
N TYR A 767 25.14 -16.67 7.34
CA TYR A 767 24.88 -16.81 5.90
C TYR A 767 26.12 -17.17 5.08
N ASN A 768 27.23 -17.41 5.76
CA ASN A 768 28.46 -17.93 5.18
C ASN A 768 28.65 -19.38 5.64
N PRO A 769 27.80 -20.33 5.17
CA PRO A 769 28.05 -21.74 5.39
C PRO A 769 29.45 -22.10 4.88
N ARG A 770 30.07 -23.03 5.59
CA ARG A 770 31.31 -23.71 5.23
C ARG A 770 31.41 -24.97 6.06
N VAL A 771 32.04 -26.01 5.51
CA VAL A 771 32.09 -27.33 6.13
C VAL A 771 33.54 -27.78 6.17
N ILE A 772 34.01 -28.14 7.37
CA ILE A 772 35.34 -28.69 7.59
C ILE A 772 35.23 -30.08 8.21
N ASP A 773 36.29 -30.89 8.09
CA ASP A 773 36.38 -32.14 8.84
C ASP A 773 36.44 -31.85 10.34
N ASN A 774 35.96 -32.79 11.16
CA ASN A 774 36.17 -32.70 12.59
C ASN A 774 37.67 -32.83 12.93
N LEU A 775 38.11 -32.09 13.95
CA LEU A 775 39.53 -31.94 14.25
C LEU A 775 39.94 -32.78 15.47
N PRO A 776 41.10 -33.45 15.42
CA PRO A 776 41.59 -34.24 16.52
C PRO A 776 41.87 -33.36 17.75
N ASN A 777 41.56 -33.87 18.94
CA ASN A 777 41.75 -33.22 20.23
C ASN A 777 41.06 -31.84 20.36
N THR A 778 39.91 -31.67 19.70
CA THR A 778 39.10 -30.45 19.79
C THR A 778 37.65 -30.76 20.20
N ILE A 779 36.91 -29.73 20.60
CA ILE A 779 35.49 -29.82 20.96
C ILE A 779 34.73 -28.57 20.47
N PRO A 780 33.61 -28.70 19.72
CA PRO A 780 32.85 -27.53 19.27
C PRO A 780 31.93 -26.97 20.37
N ASP A 781 31.76 -25.64 20.44
CA ASP A 781 30.74 -25.01 21.28
C ASP A 781 29.42 -24.76 20.52
N GLY A 782 28.45 -24.10 21.16
CA GLY A 782 27.14 -23.82 20.56
C GLY A 782 27.15 -22.86 19.35
N SER A 783 28.28 -22.25 19.03
CA SER A 783 28.46 -21.48 17.80
C SER A 783 28.86 -22.35 16.61
N VAL A 784 29.17 -23.64 16.81
CA VAL A 784 29.48 -24.60 15.75
C VAL A 784 28.48 -25.74 15.80
N ALA A 785 27.91 -26.10 14.65
CA ALA A 785 27.05 -27.25 14.50
C ALA A 785 27.88 -28.46 14.00
N VAL A 786 27.60 -29.62 14.57
CA VAL A 786 28.14 -30.90 14.13
C VAL A 786 27.19 -31.49 13.11
N LEU A 787 27.65 -31.68 11.88
CA LEU A 787 26.92 -32.35 10.80
C LEU A 787 27.27 -33.83 10.83
N ILE A 788 26.26 -34.67 11.03
CA ILE A 788 26.39 -36.12 11.19
C ILE A 788 25.81 -36.77 9.94
N PRO A 789 26.61 -37.40 9.08
CA PRO A 789 26.09 -38.08 7.90
C PRO A 789 25.03 -39.12 8.26
N LYS A 790 23.89 -39.12 7.56
CA LYS A 790 22.84 -40.13 7.74
C LYS A 790 23.26 -41.51 7.21
N ARG A 791 24.25 -41.53 6.32
CA ARG A 791 24.90 -42.74 5.78
C ARG A 791 26.41 -42.52 5.81
N PRO A 792 27.22 -43.57 6.03
CA PRO A 792 28.68 -43.44 5.98
C PRO A 792 29.15 -42.81 4.66
N MET A 793 29.86 -41.69 4.73
CA MET A 793 30.40 -40.97 3.57
C MET A 793 31.62 -40.15 3.95
N LYS A 794 32.46 -39.82 2.95
CA LYS A 794 33.55 -38.85 3.09
C LYS A 794 33.45 -37.78 2.00
N LEU A 795 33.37 -36.52 2.40
CA LEU A 795 33.32 -35.38 1.49
C LEU A 795 34.66 -35.17 0.76
N THR A 796 34.60 -34.98 -0.55
CA THR A 796 35.76 -34.59 -1.36
C THR A 796 36.16 -33.12 -1.09
N THR A 797 37.38 -32.74 -1.48
CA THR A 797 37.84 -31.35 -1.41
C THR A 797 36.93 -30.41 -2.22
N ARG A 798 36.46 -30.85 -3.40
CA ARG A 798 35.51 -30.10 -4.24
C ARG A 798 34.18 -29.88 -3.52
N GLN A 799 33.62 -30.92 -2.89
CA GLN A 799 32.36 -30.84 -2.15
C GLN A 799 32.47 -29.89 -0.94
N LYS A 800 33.56 -29.97 -0.15
CA LYS A 800 33.79 -29.05 0.98
C LYS A 800 33.93 -27.59 0.53
N ALA A 801 34.72 -27.34 -0.51
CA ALA A 801 34.91 -26.00 -1.06
C ALA A 801 33.62 -25.39 -1.64
N PHE A 802 32.67 -26.22 -2.09
CA PHE A 802 31.40 -25.72 -2.62
C PHE A 802 30.56 -25.01 -1.55
N PHE A 803 30.53 -25.52 -0.30
CA PHE A 803 29.75 -24.92 0.78
C PHE A 803 30.13 -23.46 1.07
N SER A 804 31.40 -23.08 0.87
CA SER A 804 31.90 -21.72 1.08
C SER A 804 31.80 -20.82 -0.16
N SER A 805 31.41 -21.36 -1.32
CA SER A 805 31.29 -20.61 -2.58
C SER A 805 30.16 -19.56 -2.55
N GLU A 806 30.30 -18.49 -3.34
CA GLU A 806 29.26 -17.46 -3.47
C GLU A 806 27.93 -18.04 -3.99
N GLU A 807 28.00 -18.99 -4.93
CA GLU A 807 26.84 -19.68 -5.49
C GLU A 807 26.05 -20.41 -4.39
N TYR A 808 26.75 -21.18 -3.53
CA TYR A 808 26.10 -21.90 -2.44
C TYR A 808 25.57 -20.95 -1.35
N ARG A 809 26.31 -19.89 -0.99
CA ARG A 809 25.86 -18.88 -0.02
C ARG A 809 24.54 -18.23 -0.46
N ARG A 810 24.43 -17.88 -1.75
CA ARG A 810 23.20 -17.33 -2.33
C ARG A 810 22.05 -18.34 -2.26
N PHE A 811 22.30 -19.58 -2.68
CA PHE A 811 21.34 -20.67 -2.60
C PHE A 811 20.83 -20.87 -1.16
N TYR A 812 21.74 -20.95 -0.20
CA TYR A 812 21.41 -21.12 1.21
C TYR A 812 20.64 -19.93 1.77
N GLY A 813 20.95 -18.70 1.32
CA GLY A 813 20.16 -17.51 1.62
C GLY A 813 18.69 -17.66 1.25
N ILE A 814 18.39 -18.14 0.03
CA ILE A 814 17.02 -18.40 -0.43
C ILE A 814 16.39 -19.58 0.32
N ALA A 815 17.15 -20.66 0.59
CA ALA A 815 16.70 -21.79 1.39
C ALA A 815 16.22 -21.37 2.80
N ARG A 816 16.76 -20.27 3.33
CA ARG A 816 16.37 -19.66 4.60
C ARG A 816 15.37 -18.51 4.44
N ASN A 817 14.75 -18.36 3.26
CA ASN A 817 13.85 -17.27 2.90
C ASN A 817 14.44 -15.88 3.20
N LEU A 818 15.75 -15.70 3.05
CA LEU A 818 16.46 -14.45 3.35
C LEU A 818 16.16 -13.92 4.77
N SER A 819 15.91 -14.81 5.72
CA SER A 819 15.69 -14.50 7.14
C SER A 819 16.86 -13.68 7.70
N THR A 820 16.70 -13.01 8.83
CA THR A 820 17.82 -12.34 9.50
C THR A 820 17.96 -12.77 10.96
N GLN A 821 17.09 -13.66 11.44
CA GLN A 821 17.06 -14.09 12.85
C GLN A 821 17.11 -15.61 12.99
N SER A 822 16.43 -16.35 12.12
CA SER A 822 16.35 -17.82 12.17
C SER A 822 17.44 -18.47 11.32
N ILE A 823 18.71 -18.16 11.62
CA ILE A 823 19.89 -18.67 10.88
C ILE A 823 20.59 -19.85 11.55
N ASN A 824 19.92 -20.47 12.52
CA ASN A 824 20.46 -21.67 13.14
C ASN A 824 20.47 -22.85 12.17
N VAL A 825 21.52 -23.66 12.23
CA VAL A 825 21.54 -24.99 11.63
C VAL A 825 20.72 -25.92 12.53
N ASP A 826 19.45 -26.08 12.18
CA ASP A 826 18.45 -26.96 12.75
C ASP A 826 18.06 -28.10 11.80
N ASN A 827 17.19 -29.01 12.25
CA ASN A 827 16.71 -30.17 11.49
C ASN A 827 16.12 -29.84 10.12
N ASN A 828 15.54 -28.64 9.93
CA ASN A 828 14.97 -28.25 8.64
C ASN A 828 15.98 -27.54 7.75
N SER A 829 16.89 -26.75 8.33
CA SER A 829 17.93 -26.06 7.58
C SER A 829 19.05 -27.00 7.12
N VAL A 830 19.34 -28.05 7.88
CA VAL A 830 20.39 -29.03 7.57
C VAL A 830 20.04 -29.85 6.33
N PHE A 831 18.75 -29.99 6.02
CA PHE A 831 18.28 -30.54 4.75
C PHE A 831 18.97 -29.92 3.54
N TYR A 832 19.20 -28.60 3.58
CA TYR A 832 19.84 -27.82 2.51
C TYR A 832 21.36 -27.87 2.51
N TYR A 833 22.00 -28.50 3.51
CA TYR A 833 23.41 -28.89 3.45
C TYR A 833 23.59 -30.08 2.50
N GLY A 834 23.12 -29.91 1.27
CA GLY A 834 23.24 -30.89 0.21
C GLY A 834 24.66 -30.98 -0.31
N VAL A 835 25.04 -32.17 -0.75
CA VAL A 835 26.38 -32.48 -1.26
C VAL A 835 26.34 -32.53 -2.77
N LEU A 836 27.37 -32.01 -3.45
CA LEU A 836 27.45 -32.08 -4.91
C LEU A 836 27.41 -33.53 -5.36
N ARG A 837 26.54 -33.84 -6.33
CA ARG A 837 26.55 -35.12 -7.04
C ARG A 837 27.88 -35.29 -7.74
N ASP A 838 28.44 -36.49 -7.66
CA ASP A 838 29.59 -36.85 -8.48
C ASP A 838 29.13 -36.85 -9.95
N GLU A 839 29.81 -36.08 -10.79
CA GLU A 839 29.54 -35.97 -12.24
C GLU A 839 29.81 -37.28 -12.99
#